data_AF-A0A6V7P8R4-F1
#
_entry.id   AF-A0A6V7P8R4-F1
#
_cell.length_a   1.000
_cell.length_b   1.000
_cell.length_c   1.000
_cell.angle_alpha   90.00
_cell.angle_beta   90.00
_cell.angle_gamma   90.00
#
_symmetry.space_group_name_H-M   'P 1'
#
loop_
_entity.id
_entity.type
_entity.pdbx_description
1 polymer ?
#
loop_
_entity_poly.entity_id
_entity_poly.type
_entity_poly.pdbx_seq_one_letter_code
_entity_poly.pdbx_strand_id
1 'polypeptide(L)'
;MEEHKDEENRVLVSPSPDENIDTNRHHNQPKGSDEATQSAFHDGPAPESCSSQSPKKPGTAGEDATSDASSAQHDFRDAESVQQVFINKLSQGRMRFGDRRSKRSEQGIVGTGVIDTAAPFESVKEAVSKFGGIVDWKAQKAVTVERQKNVRLELEDVEEELPEFKRKSEAAEDAKARVLKELDCTKRLLEELKLNLEKAQTAEAQAKQDSELAVLRVREIEQGVASTESAAARAQLEVAKERHTTAVADLAEYSTAASREIEKTVEDLMLELITMKEVLESAHTAHIEAEEQRINTALAWEEDKIRWDYELKQAEDELAQLNDQLFATNELKSNLEAASALLLNLKAELAAYKEGKTADEERGTEEAQRTIRESLALTTKELGEVKSSIEKAKDEVMCLRVAAVSLNSDLERENAALATLRQKEGLATLSVQSLEAELNRAYTELEFIQTKENEARDKTAELPKELQQAANDADRAKSVAQLAREELNKAKEEAELAKAGAAKESEKLALASIKTLEESEQAASLEPGSPIGVTLTVEEYYTLSGKAHENEELANKRVISAVEQIKVAKDSEARSLEKLEEAHRKIEESKNALRVAIEKAEKAKEEKLAIEDELRKWREEHEQRRKASGAAQGLAEFPNFASEEETCRVIGPLSPRVNMPRDHIQNAVPEPKMRKRSFFPRIVTFLARKKAQSLK
;
A
#
# COMPACT_ATOMS: atom_id res chain seq x y z
N MET A 1 -25.24 -74.51 27.30
CA MET A 1 -23.95 -74.23 26.65
C MET A 1 -24.10 -72.92 25.86
N GLU A 2 -24.10 -71.72 26.46
CA GLU A 2 -23.45 -71.28 27.71
C GLU A 2 -21.95 -71.59 27.65
N GLU A 3 -21.11 -70.58 27.42
CA GLU A 3 -20.43 -69.77 28.46
C GLU A 3 -18.99 -70.30 28.66
N HIS A 4 -18.01 -69.50 29.09
CA HIS A 4 -18.02 -68.08 29.45
C HIS A 4 -16.82 -67.38 28.79
N LYS A 5 -16.83 -66.04 28.69
CA LYS A 5 -15.59 -65.26 28.57
C LYS A 5 -15.14 -64.88 29.97
N ASP A 6 -13.84 -64.97 30.24
CA ASP A 6 -13.19 -64.35 31.40
C ASP A 6 -12.10 -63.37 30.92
N GLU A 7 -12.01 -62.22 31.59
CA GLU A 7 -11.30 -61.04 31.09
C GLU A 7 -10.66 -60.25 32.25
N GLU A 8 -9.52 -60.72 32.77
CA GLU A 8 -8.81 -60.11 33.91
C GLU A 8 -7.69 -59.12 33.51
N ASN A 9 -8.12 -57.90 33.18
CA ASN A 9 -7.70 -56.67 33.88
C ASN A 9 -6.31 -56.63 34.57
N ARG A 10 -5.35 -55.86 34.02
CA ARG A 10 -4.50 -54.96 34.84
C ARG A 10 -3.76 -53.82 34.11
N VAL A 11 -4.25 -52.60 34.40
CA VAL A 11 -3.54 -51.36 34.83
C VAL A 11 -2.05 -51.15 34.44
N LEU A 12 -1.79 -49.95 33.89
CA LEU A 12 -0.49 -49.31 33.61
C LEU A 12 0.45 -49.16 34.83
N VAL A 13 1.77 -49.23 34.61
CA VAL A 13 2.81 -48.29 35.10
C VAL A 13 4.20 -48.68 34.55
N SER A 14 5.01 -47.70 34.14
CA SER A 14 6.39 -47.89 33.66
C SER A 14 7.40 -48.07 34.81
N PRO A 15 8.56 -48.71 34.57
CA PRO A 15 9.80 -47.90 34.43
C PRO A 15 10.87 -48.49 33.48
N SER A 16 11.88 -47.67 33.16
CA SER A 16 13.20 -48.10 32.63
C SER A 16 14.06 -48.75 33.74
N PRO A 17 15.16 -49.49 33.44
CA PRO A 17 16.45 -48.82 33.16
C PRO A 17 17.38 -49.59 32.17
N ASP A 18 18.65 -49.20 32.18
CA ASP A 18 19.79 -49.59 31.31
C ASP A 18 20.27 -51.06 31.42
N GLU A 19 20.97 -51.56 30.39
CA GLU A 19 22.42 -51.89 30.51
C GLU A 19 23.11 -52.17 29.13
N ASN A 20 24.43 -52.43 29.14
CA ASN A 20 25.35 -52.38 27.99
C ASN A 20 25.76 -53.78 27.43
N ILE A 21 26.71 -53.77 26.46
CA ILE A 21 27.66 -54.81 25.97
C ILE A 21 27.38 -55.24 24.51
N ASP A 22 28.33 -55.31 23.56
CA ASP A 22 29.65 -54.66 23.28
C ASP A 22 29.92 -54.95 21.75
N THR A 23 31.02 -54.71 21.01
CA THR A 23 32.44 -54.38 21.26
C THR A 23 33.05 -53.56 20.10
N ASN A 24 34.14 -52.82 20.38
CA ASN A 24 35.24 -52.46 19.45
C ASN A 24 34.95 -51.53 18.22
N ARG A 25 35.91 -50.83 17.55
CA ARG A 25 37.30 -50.32 17.77
C ARG A 25 37.77 -49.71 16.42
N HIS A 26 38.35 -48.51 16.25
CA HIS A 26 39.40 -47.82 17.03
C HIS A 26 39.38 -46.27 16.81
N HIS A 27 39.98 -45.54 17.75
CA HIS A 27 40.59 -44.19 17.65
C HIS A 27 41.56 -44.01 16.44
N ASN A 28 41.98 -42.80 15.98
CA ASN A 28 41.73 -41.41 16.42
C ASN A 28 42.07 -40.38 15.30
N GLN A 29 41.61 -39.13 15.43
CA GLN A 29 42.30 -37.94 14.87
C GLN A 29 43.32 -37.37 15.90
N PRO A 30 44.25 -36.49 15.51
CA PRO A 30 43.96 -35.05 15.65
C PRO A 30 44.61 -34.09 14.61
N LYS A 31 44.14 -32.84 14.67
CA LYS A 31 44.85 -31.53 14.54
C LYS A 31 46.40 -31.62 14.54
N GLY A 32 47.17 -30.76 13.86
CA GLY A 32 46.88 -29.47 13.19
C GLY A 32 48.04 -28.47 13.44
N SER A 33 48.09 -27.35 12.70
CA SER A 33 49.01 -26.18 12.85
C SER A 33 50.54 -26.36 12.53
N ASP A 34 50.98 -25.53 11.58
CA ASP A 34 52.17 -24.63 11.62
C ASP A 34 53.57 -24.98 11.02
N GLU A 35 53.96 -24.04 10.12
CA GLU A 35 55.28 -23.45 9.79
C GLU A 35 56.50 -24.20 9.19
N ALA A 36 56.74 -23.83 7.91
CA ALA A 36 57.96 -23.19 7.38
C ALA A 36 59.29 -23.96 7.18
N THR A 37 59.72 -24.03 5.91
CA THR A 37 61.14 -23.86 5.47
C THR A 37 61.17 -23.21 4.07
N GLN A 38 62.27 -22.55 3.69
CA GLN A 38 62.35 -21.60 2.55
C GLN A 38 63.34 -22.02 1.42
N SER A 39 63.47 -21.16 0.38
CA SER A 39 64.43 -21.16 -0.76
C SER A 39 64.04 -22.07 -1.94
N ALA A 40 63.62 -21.59 -3.13
CA ALA A 40 64.16 -20.58 -4.09
C ALA A 40 65.34 -21.11 -4.95
N PHE A 41 65.49 -20.78 -6.24
CA PHE A 41 64.75 -19.86 -7.16
C PHE A 41 64.18 -20.66 -8.38
N HIS A 42 63.88 -20.23 -9.61
CA HIS A 42 63.90 -19.01 -10.48
C HIS A 42 62.94 -19.35 -11.69
N ASP A 43 62.35 -18.50 -12.54
CA ASP A 43 62.26 -17.02 -12.69
C ASP A 43 60.96 -16.64 -13.47
N GLY A 44 60.92 -15.58 -14.30
CA GLY A 44 59.78 -15.16 -15.16
C GLY A 44 60.22 -14.74 -16.59
N PRO A 45 59.53 -13.79 -17.29
CA PRO A 45 58.28 -13.08 -16.96
C PRO A 45 57.25 -12.94 -18.13
N ALA A 46 56.07 -12.38 -17.80
CA ALA A 46 55.11 -11.60 -18.64
C ALA A 46 54.47 -12.16 -19.95
N PRO A 47 53.15 -11.96 -20.18
CA PRO A 47 52.48 -12.22 -21.47
C PRO A 47 52.23 -10.95 -22.32
N GLU A 48 52.13 -11.12 -23.64
CA GLU A 48 51.87 -10.04 -24.62
C GLU A 48 50.39 -9.89 -25.06
N SER A 49 50.13 -8.85 -25.84
CA SER A 49 48.83 -8.48 -26.42
C SER A 49 48.42 -9.28 -27.66
N CYS A 50 47.14 -9.20 -28.04
CA CYS A 50 46.75 -9.19 -29.46
C CYS A 50 45.43 -8.43 -29.71
N SER A 51 45.16 -8.09 -30.97
CA SER A 51 44.13 -7.10 -31.37
C SER A 51 43.29 -7.55 -32.56
N SER A 52 42.02 -7.12 -32.57
CA SER A 52 41.18 -6.76 -33.73
C SER A 52 41.20 -7.61 -35.01
N GLN A 53 40.02 -8.12 -35.42
CA GLN A 53 39.63 -8.14 -36.84
C GLN A 53 38.11 -8.22 -37.06
N SER A 54 37.66 -7.74 -38.23
CA SER A 54 36.24 -7.69 -38.64
C SER A 54 36.09 -8.16 -40.09
N PRO A 55 34.96 -8.79 -40.48
CA PRO A 55 34.65 -9.02 -41.90
C PRO A 55 33.26 -8.52 -42.37
N LYS A 56 33.29 -7.53 -43.28
CA LYS A 56 32.55 -7.36 -44.56
C LYS A 56 31.05 -7.77 -44.70
N LYS A 57 30.27 -6.86 -45.32
CA LYS A 57 29.02 -7.17 -46.10
C LYS A 57 29.35 -7.73 -47.50
N PRO A 58 28.42 -8.47 -48.14
CA PRO A 58 27.51 -7.93 -49.20
C PRO A 58 26.03 -8.24 -48.88
N GLY A 59 24.97 -7.93 -49.66
CA GLY A 59 24.76 -7.24 -50.96
C GLY A 59 23.26 -6.89 -51.14
N THR A 60 22.81 -6.32 -52.27
CA THR A 60 21.50 -5.59 -52.41
C THR A 60 20.56 -6.07 -53.54
N ALA A 61 19.22 -6.07 -53.34
CA ALA A 61 18.15 -5.71 -54.32
C ALA A 61 16.70 -5.86 -53.78
N GLY A 62 15.75 -4.99 -54.19
CA GLY A 62 14.28 -5.04 -53.96
C GLY A 62 13.82 -4.58 -52.55
N GLU A 63 12.93 -3.59 -52.31
CA GLU A 63 11.64 -3.17 -52.93
C GLU A 63 10.52 -4.19 -52.63
N ASP A 64 9.37 -3.86 -51.98
CA ASP A 64 8.62 -2.59 -51.93
C ASP A 64 7.83 -2.33 -50.59
N ALA A 65 7.24 -1.13 -50.43
CA ALA A 65 6.16 -0.69 -49.50
C ALA A 65 6.27 -1.00 -47.95
N THR A 66 6.49 -0.04 -47.04
CA THR A 66 5.56 0.98 -46.43
C THR A 66 4.28 0.43 -45.76
N SER A 67 3.88 0.83 -44.53
CA SER A 67 4.54 1.67 -43.50
C SER A 67 3.75 1.67 -42.18
N ASP A 68 4.38 1.35 -41.04
CA ASP A 68 3.99 1.89 -39.71
C ASP A 68 5.03 1.52 -38.62
N ALA A 69 6.00 2.41 -38.36
CA ALA A 69 7.05 2.19 -37.35
C ALA A 69 7.80 3.48 -36.93
N SER A 70 7.14 4.64 -36.87
CA SER A 70 7.82 5.93 -36.67
C SER A 70 7.17 6.90 -35.67
N SER A 71 6.31 6.42 -34.77
CA SER A 71 5.63 7.26 -33.76
C SER A 71 6.14 7.09 -32.33
N ALA A 72 7.15 6.25 -32.08
CA ALA A 72 7.60 5.88 -30.72
C ALA A 72 9.05 6.32 -30.40
N GLN A 73 9.62 7.25 -31.17
CA GLN A 73 11.01 7.72 -30.99
C GLN A 73 11.18 9.25 -31.07
N HIS A 74 10.11 10.03 -31.21
CA HIS A 74 10.21 11.49 -31.18
C HIS A 74 10.14 12.03 -29.74
N ASP A 75 9.17 11.54 -28.96
CA ASP A 75 8.81 12.09 -27.64
C ASP A 75 9.90 11.96 -26.57
N PHE A 76 10.89 11.08 -26.79
CA PHE A 76 12.00 10.86 -25.86
C PHE A 76 13.19 11.80 -26.05
N ARG A 77 13.18 12.71 -27.05
CA ARG A 77 14.27 13.68 -27.26
C ARG A 77 13.98 15.09 -26.79
N ASP A 78 12.71 15.49 -26.76
CA ASP A 78 12.35 16.85 -26.38
C ASP A 78 12.44 17.10 -24.87
N ALA A 79 12.33 16.04 -24.04
CA ALA A 79 12.49 16.12 -22.59
C ALA A 79 13.91 16.53 -22.14
N GLU A 80 14.96 15.93 -22.73
CA GLU A 80 16.37 16.27 -22.43
C GLU A 80 16.71 17.70 -22.90
N SER A 81 16.13 18.13 -24.03
CA SER A 81 16.30 19.46 -24.60
C SER A 81 15.83 20.57 -23.63
N VAL A 82 14.66 20.40 -23.02
CA VAL A 82 14.11 21.36 -22.04
C VAL A 82 15.00 21.48 -20.79
N GLN A 83 15.48 20.35 -20.25
CA GLN A 83 16.38 20.37 -19.09
C GLN A 83 17.70 21.09 -19.41
N GLN A 84 18.29 20.85 -20.59
CA GLN A 84 19.55 21.49 -20.98
C GLN A 84 19.40 23.01 -21.20
N VAL A 85 18.23 23.48 -21.68
CA VAL A 85 17.90 24.90 -21.80
C VAL A 85 17.73 25.56 -20.42
N PHE A 86 17.13 24.86 -19.45
CA PHE A 86 16.95 25.37 -18.08
C PHE A 86 18.28 25.61 -17.36
N ILE A 87 19.19 24.62 -17.40
CA ILE A 87 20.54 24.73 -16.83
C ILE A 87 21.33 25.89 -17.47
N ASN A 88 21.23 26.06 -18.80
CA ASN A 88 21.91 27.16 -19.49
C ASN A 88 21.36 28.55 -19.11
N LYS A 89 20.06 28.70 -18.84
CA LYS A 89 19.46 29.97 -18.38
C LYS A 89 19.97 30.38 -17.00
N LEU A 90 20.11 29.43 -16.06
CA LEU A 90 20.67 29.69 -14.73
C LEU A 90 22.11 30.24 -14.79
N SER A 91 22.89 29.86 -15.82
CA SER A 91 24.27 30.35 -15.98
C SER A 91 24.40 31.83 -16.39
N GLN A 92 23.37 32.43 -17.00
CA GLN A 92 23.44 33.77 -17.60
C GLN A 92 22.89 34.91 -16.72
N GLY A 93 22.26 34.59 -15.58
CA GLY A 93 21.67 35.59 -14.66
C GLY A 93 22.66 36.49 -13.91
N ARG A 94 23.98 36.33 -14.11
CA ARG A 94 25.01 37.04 -13.32
C ARG A 94 25.27 38.48 -13.79
N MET A 95 24.28 39.35 -13.60
CA MET A 95 24.43 40.80 -13.79
C MET A 95 25.57 41.36 -12.93
N ARG A 96 26.54 42.01 -13.58
CA ARG A 96 27.63 42.72 -12.90
C ARG A 96 27.11 44.03 -12.30
N PHE A 97 27.16 44.17 -10.97
CA PHE A 97 27.15 45.49 -10.33
C PHE A 97 28.50 45.82 -9.69
N GLY A 98 28.82 47.11 -9.68
CA GLY A 98 30.21 47.58 -9.64
C GLY A 98 30.92 47.47 -8.29
N ASP A 99 32.20 47.10 -8.36
CA ASP A 99 33.19 47.25 -7.27
C ASP A 99 33.29 48.72 -6.83
N ARG A 100 32.51 49.10 -5.81
CA ARG A 100 32.68 50.37 -5.10
C ARG A 100 33.78 50.24 -4.05
N ARG A 101 35.03 50.16 -4.53
CA ARG A 101 36.26 50.29 -3.75
C ARG A 101 36.15 51.36 -2.67
N SER A 102 35.97 50.93 -1.42
CA SER A 102 35.96 51.83 -0.26
C SER A 102 37.34 52.46 -0.09
N LYS A 103 37.43 53.79 -0.25
CA LYS A 103 38.65 54.53 0.04
C LYS A 103 38.77 54.70 1.55
N ARG A 104 39.50 53.78 2.19
CA ARG A 104 40.02 53.97 3.55
C ARG A 104 40.93 55.21 3.57
N SER A 105 40.41 56.35 4.00
CA SER A 105 41.21 57.56 4.22
C SER A 105 41.91 57.47 5.57
N GLU A 106 43.23 57.25 5.53
CA GLU A 106 44.07 57.37 6.72
C GLU A 106 44.21 58.84 7.10
N GLN A 107 43.66 59.22 8.25
CA GLN A 107 43.93 60.50 8.90
C GLN A 107 44.25 60.22 10.37
N GLY A 108 45.50 60.51 10.76
CA GLY A 108 46.03 60.19 12.08
C GLY A 108 45.49 61.11 13.17
N ILE A 109 45.20 60.55 14.34
CA ILE A 109 44.75 61.31 15.51
C ILE A 109 45.97 61.99 16.15
N VAL A 110 46.12 63.30 15.90
CA VAL A 110 46.95 64.20 16.71
C VAL A 110 46.05 65.34 17.17
N GLY A 111 45.69 65.33 18.45
CA GLY A 111 44.65 66.21 19.00
C GLY A 111 45.19 67.50 19.60
N THR A 112 44.83 68.63 18.98
CA THR A 112 44.81 69.96 19.62
C THR A 112 43.55 70.68 19.16
N GLY A 113 42.54 70.74 20.04
CA GLY A 113 41.20 71.23 19.67
C GLY A 113 41.12 72.75 19.54
N VAL A 114 40.56 73.22 18.42
CA VAL A 114 40.02 74.57 18.26
C VAL A 114 38.55 74.41 17.90
N ILE A 115 37.65 74.92 18.75
CA ILE A 115 36.20 74.87 18.52
C ILE A 115 35.81 76.15 17.79
N ASP A 116 35.50 76.03 16.49
CA ASP A 116 34.88 77.11 15.72
C ASP A 116 33.38 77.16 16.03
N THR A 117 32.87 78.34 16.38
CA THR A 117 31.47 78.60 16.73
C THR A 117 30.75 79.46 15.69
N ALA A 118 31.34 79.68 14.51
CA ALA A 118 30.80 80.55 13.47
C ALA A 118 29.62 79.94 12.66
N ALA A 119 29.36 78.64 12.78
CA ALA A 119 28.26 77.96 12.08
C ALA A 119 26.93 78.09 12.85
N PRO A 120 25.83 78.59 12.23
CA PRO A 120 24.51 78.58 12.85
C PRO A 120 24.03 77.14 13.12
N PHE A 121 23.37 76.93 14.25
CA PHE A 121 22.85 75.63 14.65
C PHE A 121 21.76 75.16 13.66
N GLU A 122 21.98 74.04 12.98
CA GLU A 122 20.93 73.34 12.22
C GLU A 122 19.75 73.00 13.13
N SER A 123 18.54 73.01 12.59
CA SER A 123 17.34 72.82 13.42
C SER A 123 17.31 71.42 14.03
N VAL A 124 16.84 71.29 15.27
CA VAL A 124 16.55 69.97 15.90
C VAL A 124 15.65 69.11 15.01
N LYS A 125 14.72 69.74 14.27
CA LYS A 125 13.85 69.06 13.29
C LYS A 125 14.63 68.47 12.10
N GLU A 126 15.70 69.13 11.69
CA GLU A 126 16.56 68.71 10.58
C GLU A 126 17.54 67.61 11.02
N ALA A 127 18.09 67.70 12.23
CA ALA A 127 18.82 66.60 12.86
C ALA A 127 17.94 65.33 12.98
N VAL A 128 16.71 65.46 13.49
CA VAL A 128 15.73 64.35 13.54
C VAL A 128 15.42 63.80 12.14
N SER A 129 15.37 64.65 11.11
CA SER A 129 15.19 64.20 9.72
C SER A 129 16.40 63.44 9.17
N LYS A 130 17.63 63.76 9.60
CA LYS A 130 18.87 63.05 9.21
C LYS A 130 18.99 61.67 9.86
N PHE A 131 18.27 61.40 10.95
CA PHE A 131 18.14 60.09 11.61
C PHE A 131 16.89 59.29 11.19
N GLY A 132 16.37 59.51 9.98
CA GLY A 132 15.22 58.77 9.43
C GLY A 132 13.85 59.41 9.67
N GLY A 133 13.78 60.50 10.45
CA GLY A 133 12.55 61.24 10.70
C GLY A 133 11.56 60.51 11.62
N ILE A 134 10.34 61.05 11.71
CA ILE A 134 9.25 60.41 12.45
C ILE A 134 8.65 59.33 11.53
N VAL A 135 9.23 58.14 11.53
CA VAL A 135 8.63 56.96 10.92
C VAL A 135 7.30 56.70 11.63
N ASP A 136 6.18 56.82 10.92
CA ASP A 136 4.88 56.50 11.48
C ASP A 136 4.74 54.98 11.61
N TRP A 137 5.21 54.46 12.75
CA TRP A 137 5.21 53.04 13.08
C TRP A 137 3.83 52.41 12.98
N LYS A 138 2.73 53.18 13.08
CA LYS A 138 1.37 52.68 12.85
C LYS A 138 1.16 52.33 11.38
N ALA A 139 1.65 53.14 10.45
CA ALA A 139 1.55 52.86 9.02
C ALA A 139 2.35 51.61 8.64
N GLN A 140 3.60 51.49 9.10
CA GLN A 140 4.42 50.31 8.82
C GLN A 140 3.86 49.04 9.50
N LYS A 141 3.30 49.16 10.71
CA LYS A 141 2.59 48.06 11.38
C LYS A 141 1.25 47.70 10.69
N ALA A 142 0.56 48.65 10.08
CA ALA A 142 -0.62 48.37 9.27
C ALA A 142 -0.24 47.59 8.00
N VAL A 143 0.81 48.01 7.29
CA VAL A 143 1.30 47.32 6.08
C VAL A 143 1.75 45.88 6.39
N THR A 144 2.47 45.63 7.48
CA THR A 144 2.86 44.26 7.85
C THR A 144 1.69 43.40 8.30
N VAL A 145 0.70 43.96 9.00
CA VAL A 145 -0.54 43.23 9.37
C VAL A 145 -1.40 42.92 8.15
N GLU A 146 -1.57 43.85 7.21
CA GLU A 146 -2.32 43.61 5.98
C GLU A 146 -1.59 42.58 5.09
N ARG A 147 -0.26 42.62 5.03
CA ARG A 147 0.54 41.58 4.37
C ARG A 147 0.33 40.21 5.03
N GLN A 148 0.45 40.11 6.35
CA GLN A 148 0.21 38.87 7.12
C GLN A 148 -1.23 38.34 7.05
N LYS A 149 -2.18 39.18 6.60
CA LYS A 149 -3.57 38.81 6.37
C LYS A 149 -3.76 38.26 4.95
N ASN A 150 -3.22 38.90 3.93
CA ASN A 150 -3.24 38.38 2.55
C ASN A 150 -2.52 37.02 2.47
N VAL A 151 -1.30 36.96 3.02
CA VAL A 151 -0.51 35.74 3.29
C VAL A 151 -1.35 34.59 3.85
N ARG A 152 -2.26 34.89 4.77
CA ARG A 152 -3.07 33.89 5.47
C ARG A 152 -4.30 33.48 4.67
N LEU A 153 -4.88 34.40 3.89
CA LEU A 153 -5.98 34.12 2.98
C LEU A 153 -5.50 33.26 1.80
N GLU A 154 -4.34 33.58 1.22
CA GLU A 154 -3.70 32.77 0.17
C GLU A 154 -3.42 31.34 0.67
N LEU A 155 -2.97 31.19 1.92
CA LEU A 155 -2.78 29.88 2.57
C LEU A 155 -4.10 29.16 2.86
N GLU A 156 -5.13 29.86 3.33
CA GLU A 156 -6.46 29.31 3.64
C GLU A 156 -7.16 28.84 2.36
N ASP A 157 -7.12 29.62 1.27
CA ASP A 157 -7.64 29.27 -0.06
C ASP A 157 -7.04 27.95 -0.58
N VAL A 158 -5.73 27.72 -0.40
CA VAL A 158 -5.07 26.48 -0.89
C VAL A 158 -5.09 25.33 0.11
N GLU A 159 -5.20 25.58 1.41
CA GLU A 159 -5.62 24.54 2.36
C GLU A 159 -7.05 24.02 2.02
N GLU A 160 -7.89 24.80 1.33
CA GLU A 160 -9.15 24.34 0.72
C GLU A 160 -8.99 23.71 -0.69
N GLU A 161 -8.22 24.29 -1.62
CA GLU A 161 -8.06 23.74 -2.98
C GLU A 161 -7.31 22.40 -3.05
N LEU A 162 -6.23 22.24 -2.27
CA LEU A 162 -5.36 21.06 -2.33
C LEU A 162 -6.12 19.75 -2.02
N PRO A 163 -6.98 19.65 -0.98
CA PRO A 163 -7.85 18.49 -0.78
C PRO A 163 -8.98 18.37 -1.82
N GLU A 164 -9.36 19.43 -2.56
CA GLU A 164 -10.23 19.27 -3.73
C GLU A 164 -9.50 18.58 -4.89
N PHE A 165 -8.30 19.03 -5.27
CA PHE A 165 -7.52 18.39 -6.33
C PHE A 165 -7.23 16.92 -6.00
N LYS A 166 -6.91 16.63 -4.73
CA LYS A 166 -6.77 15.25 -4.25
C LYS A 166 -8.05 14.43 -4.43
N ARG A 167 -9.22 14.94 -4.02
CA ARG A 167 -10.52 14.24 -4.23
C ARG A 167 -10.86 14.06 -5.71
N LYS A 168 -10.54 15.03 -6.57
CA LYS A 168 -10.76 14.96 -8.02
C LYS A 168 -9.90 13.85 -8.64
N SER A 169 -8.64 13.75 -8.23
CA SER A 169 -7.72 12.67 -8.62
C SER A 169 -8.19 11.30 -8.11
N GLU A 170 -8.46 11.16 -6.81
CA GLU A 170 -8.97 9.93 -6.19
C GLU A 170 -10.28 9.44 -6.86
N ALA A 171 -11.21 10.35 -7.16
CA ALA A 171 -12.47 10.01 -7.84
C ALA A 171 -12.26 9.56 -9.29
N ALA A 172 -11.27 10.10 -10.00
CA ALA A 172 -10.89 9.68 -11.34
C ALA A 172 -10.20 8.30 -11.35
N GLU A 173 -9.35 8.01 -10.36
CA GLU A 173 -8.77 6.68 -10.16
C GLU A 173 -9.85 5.64 -9.83
N ASP A 174 -10.77 5.94 -8.92
CA ASP A 174 -11.92 5.08 -8.62
C ASP A 174 -12.84 4.88 -9.84
N ALA A 175 -13.02 5.88 -10.70
CA ALA A 175 -13.75 5.75 -11.96
C ALA A 175 -13.02 4.80 -12.94
N LYS A 176 -11.73 5.04 -13.19
CA LYS A 176 -10.85 4.18 -14.00
C LYS A 176 -10.86 2.73 -13.50
N ALA A 177 -10.79 2.52 -12.18
CA ALA A 177 -10.81 1.21 -11.54
C ALA A 177 -12.17 0.51 -11.55
N ARG A 178 -13.28 1.23 -11.77
CA ARG A 178 -14.61 0.64 -12.03
C ARG A 178 -14.74 0.21 -13.48
N VAL A 179 -14.45 1.11 -14.43
CA VAL A 179 -14.53 0.82 -15.87
C VAL A 179 -13.59 -0.34 -16.27
N LEU A 180 -12.41 -0.47 -15.67
CA LEU A 180 -11.53 -1.63 -15.88
C LEU A 180 -12.16 -2.95 -15.43
N LYS A 181 -12.87 -2.99 -14.29
CA LYS A 181 -13.54 -4.21 -13.79
C LYS A 181 -14.72 -4.60 -14.65
N GLU A 182 -15.48 -3.60 -15.11
CA GLU A 182 -16.59 -3.78 -16.05
C GLU A 182 -16.06 -4.30 -17.40
N LEU A 183 -14.97 -3.72 -17.91
CA LEU A 183 -14.30 -4.12 -19.15
C LEU A 183 -13.77 -5.56 -19.08
N ASP A 184 -13.21 -5.97 -17.95
CA ASP A 184 -12.78 -7.36 -17.74
C ASP A 184 -13.95 -8.32 -17.48
N CYS A 185 -15.15 -7.83 -17.16
CA CYS A 185 -16.38 -8.62 -17.16
C CYS A 185 -16.94 -8.81 -18.58
N THR A 186 -17.04 -7.74 -19.38
CA THR A 186 -17.60 -7.82 -20.74
C THR A 186 -16.70 -8.62 -21.68
N LYS A 187 -15.37 -8.51 -21.57
CA LYS A 187 -14.42 -9.41 -22.27
C LYS A 187 -14.70 -10.89 -22.00
N ARG A 188 -14.80 -11.29 -20.73
CA ARG A 188 -15.05 -12.69 -20.34
C ARG A 188 -16.39 -13.20 -20.85
N LEU A 189 -17.43 -12.37 -20.81
CA LEU A 189 -18.75 -12.72 -21.36
C LEU A 189 -18.67 -12.92 -22.89
N LEU A 190 -17.97 -12.05 -23.60
CA LEU A 190 -17.79 -12.14 -25.06
C LEU A 190 -16.94 -13.37 -25.46
N GLU A 191 -15.89 -13.70 -24.69
CA GLU A 191 -15.12 -14.94 -24.85
C GLU A 191 -15.98 -16.19 -24.60
N GLU A 192 -16.82 -16.20 -23.57
CA GLU A 192 -17.74 -17.31 -23.27
C GLU A 192 -18.80 -17.49 -24.37
N LEU A 193 -19.44 -16.40 -24.81
CA LEU A 193 -20.42 -16.43 -25.91
C LEU A 193 -19.79 -16.92 -27.21
N LYS A 194 -18.58 -16.44 -27.54
CA LYS A 194 -17.82 -16.90 -28.72
C LYS A 194 -17.49 -18.39 -28.66
N LEU A 195 -17.02 -18.88 -27.51
CA LEU A 195 -16.74 -20.31 -27.31
C LEU A 195 -18.02 -21.17 -27.39
N ASN A 196 -19.16 -20.65 -26.94
CA ASN A 196 -20.44 -21.34 -27.04
C ASN A 196 -21.01 -21.34 -28.47
N LEU A 197 -20.77 -20.28 -29.26
CA LEU A 197 -21.06 -20.24 -30.70
C LEU A 197 -20.23 -21.27 -31.48
N GLU A 198 -18.92 -21.40 -31.19
CA GLU A 198 -18.05 -22.40 -31.81
C GLU A 198 -18.49 -23.84 -31.52
N LYS A 199 -18.89 -24.13 -30.27
CA LYS A 199 -19.51 -25.41 -29.88
C LYS A 199 -20.83 -25.66 -30.62
N ALA A 200 -21.67 -24.64 -30.78
CA ALA A 200 -22.94 -24.76 -31.50
C ALA A 200 -22.70 -25.08 -32.98
N GLN A 201 -21.79 -24.35 -33.64
CA GLN A 201 -21.43 -24.57 -35.05
C GLN A 201 -20.84 -25.96 -35.31
N THR A 202 -19.97 -26.46 -34.40
CA THR A 202 -19.40 -27.80 -34.51
C THR A 202 -20.43 -28.91 -34.26
N ALA A 203 -21.36 -28.71 -33.31
CA ALA A 203 -22.49 -29.62 -33.11
C ALA A 203 -23.47 -29.62 -34.31
N GLU A 204 -23.74 -28.45 -34.91
CA GLU A 204 -24.56 -28.33 -36.12
C GLU A 204 -23.92 -29.02 -37.33
N ALA A 205 -22.59 -28.92 -37.48
CA ALA A 205 -21.85 -29.62 -38.53
C ALA A 205 -21.92 -31.15 -38.36
N GLN A 206 -21.81 -31.67 -37.14
CA GLN A 206 -21.99 -33.10 -36.86
C GLN A 206 -23.43 -33.55 -37.16
N ALA A 207 -24.43 -32.79 -36.69
CA ALA A 207 -25.84 -33.11 -36.92
C ALA A 207 -26.22 -33.12 -38.41
N LYS A 208 -25.58 -32.27 -39.24
CA LYS A 208 -25.71 -32.31 -40.71
C LYS A 208 -25.16 -33.61 -41.30
N GLN A 209 -23.96 -34.04 -40.91
CA GLN A 209 -23.38 -35.31 -41.37
C GLN A 209 -24.23 -36.53 -40.95
N ASP A 210 -24.71 -36.54 -39.70
CA ASP A 210 -25.58 -37.61 -39.19
C ASP A 210 -26.93 -37.64 -39.93
N SER A 211 -27.48 -36.47 -40.28
CA SER A 211 -28.69 -36.33 -41.10
C SER A 211 -28.48 -36.81 -42.54
N GLU A 212 -27.36 -36.47 -43.18
CA GLU A 212 -27.01 -36.97 -44.52
C GLU A 212 -26.88 -38.50 -44.52
N LEU A 213 -26.26 -39.08 -43.50
CA LEU A 213 -26.11 -40.53 -43.33
C LEU A 213 -27.48 -41.21 -43.09
N ALA A 214 -28.37 -40.59 -42.32
CA ALA A 214 -29.75 -41.05 -42.14
C ALA A 214 -30.54 -41.02 -43.47
N VAL A 215 -30.44 -39.95 -44.26
CA VAL A 215 -31.07 -39.82 -45.58
C VAL A 215 -30.56 -40.89 -46.56
N LEU A 216 -29.26 -41.20 -46.53
CA LEU A 216 -28.69 -42.29 -47.33
C LEU A 216 -29.25 -43.67 -46.93
N ARG A 217 -29.39 -43.96 -45.62
CA ARG A 217 -30.02 -45.20 -45.14
C ARG A 217 -31.50 -45.31 -45.52
N VAL A 218 -32.26 -44.22 -45.45
CA VAL A 218 -33.67 -44.21 -45.89
C VAL A 218 -33.74 -44.51 -47.39
N ARG A 219 -32.87 -43.91 -48.21
CA ARG A 219 -32.77 -44.19 -49.66
C ARG A 219 -32.36 -45.64 -49.98
N GLU A 220 -31.51 -46.25 -49.16
CA GLU A 220 -31.12 -47.66 -49.31
C GLU A 220 -32.30 -48.60 -48.97
N ILE A 221 -33.05 -48.29 -47.90
CA ILE A 221 -34.28 -48.99 -47.54
C ILE A 221 -35.35 -48.84 -48.64
N GLU A 222 -35.48 -47.67 -49.28
CA GLU A 222 -36.39 -47.47 -50.43
C GLU A 222 -36.05 -48.40 -51.60
N GLN A 223 -34.77 -48.58 -51.92
CA GLN A 223 -34.33 -49.49 -52.99
C GLN A 223 -34.63 -50.95 -52.64
N GLY A 224 -34.52 -51.34 -51.36
CA GLY A 224 -35.00 -52.63 -50.87
C GLY A 224 -36.53 -52.79 -50.98
N VAL A 225 -37.29 -51.81 -50.51
CA VAL A 225 -38.77 -51.82 -50.50
C VAL A 225 -39.37 -51.76 -51.91
N ALA A 226 -38.66 -51.20 -52.90
CA ALA A 226 -39.07 -51.22 -54.30
C ALA A 226 -39.31 -52.67 -54.84
N SER A 227 -38.65 -53.67 -54.26
CA SER A 227 -38.81 -55.10 -54.61
C SER A 227 -40.06 -55.78 -54.03
N THR A 228 -40.86 -55.10 -53.20
CA THR A 228 -42.06 -55.69 -52.57
C THR A 228 -43.32 -54.81 -52.72
N GLU A 229 -44.49 -55.45 -52.73
CA GLU A 229 -45.66 -54.97 -53.49
C GLU A 229 -46.66 -54.09 -52.70
N SER A 230 -46.37 -53.72 -51.45
CA SER A 230 -47.33 -53.00 -50.60
C SER A 230 -47.35 -51.48 -50.85
N ALA A 231 -48.38 -51.02 -51.57
CA ALA A 231 -48.64 -49.59 -51.78
C ALA A 231 -48.86 -48.79 -50.48
N ALA A 232 -49.45 -49.43 -49.44
CA ALA A 232 -49.69 -48.79 -48.15
C ALA A 232 -48.38 -48.45 -47.40
N ALA A 233 -47.37 -49.32 -47.49
CA ALA A 233 -46.05 -49.07 -46.89
C ALA A 233 -45.35 -47.88 -47.57
N ARG A 234 -45.45 -47.78 -48.90
CA ARG A 234 -44.88 -46.67 -49.68
C ARG A 234 -45.54 -45.33 -49.30
N ALA A 235 -46.87 -45.31 -49.16
CA ALA A 235 -47.59 -44.10 -48.72
C ALA A 235 -47.23 -43.66 -47.29
N GLN A 236 -47.04 -44.59 -46.35
CA GLN A 236 -46.60 -44.25 -44.99
C GLN A 236 -45.15 -43.75 -44.95
N LEU A 237 -44.27 -44.32 -45.77
CA LEU A 237 -42.88 -43.87 -45.90
C LEU A 237 -42.79 -42.45 -46.48
N GLU A 238 -43.58 -42.11 -47.51
CA GLU A 238 -43.57 -40.76 -48.09
C GLU A 238 -44.08 -39.71 -47.10
N VAL A 239 -45.17 -40.00 -46.37
CA VAL A 239 -45.68 -39.14 -45.28
C VAL A 239 -44.66 -39.01 -44.13
N ALA A 240 -43.82 -40.02 -43.89
CA ALA A 240 -42.72 -39.93 -42.92
C ALA A 240 -41.58 -39.02 -43.44
N LYS A 241 -41.22 -39.10 -44.74
CA LYS A 241 -40.27 -38.18 -45.36
C LYS A 241 -40.75 -36.74 -45.29
N GLU A 242 -41.98 -36.46 -45.72
CA GLU A 242 -42.54 -35.09 -45.73
C GLU A 242 -42.43 -34.45 -44.34
N ARG A 243 -42.84 -35.19 -43.29
CA ARG A 243 -42.71 -34.77 -41.89
C ARG A 243 -41.26 -34.58 -41.44
N HIS A 244 -40.34 -35.42 -41.89
CA HIS A 244 -38.92 -35.29 -41.58
C HIS A 244 -38.31 -34.08 -42.30
N THR A 245 -38.75 -33.77 -43.52
CA THR A 245 -38.30 -32.58 -44.26
C THR A 245 -38.83 -31.28 -43.66
N THR A 246 -40.09 -31.23 -43.20
CA THR A 246 -40.59 -30.06 -42.45
C THR A 246 -39.87 -29.92 -41.10
N ALA A 247 -39.74 -31.00 -40.31
CA ALA A 247 -39.06 -30.94 -39.02
C ALA A 247 -37.58 -30.51 -39.12
N VAL A 248 -36.88 -30.88 -40.20
CA VAL A 248 -35.51 -30.40 -40.48
C VAL A 248 -35.49 -28.94 -40.93
N ALA A 249 -36.48 -28.49 -41.72
CA ALA A 249 -36.61 -27.08 -42.09
C ALA A 249 -36.92 -26.20 -40.86
N ASP A 250 -37.88 -26.59 -40.03
CA ASP A 250 -38.26 -25.91 -38.78
C ASP A 250 -37.06 -25.81 -37.82
N LEU A 251 -36.28 -26.90 -37.69
CA LEU A 251 -35.06 -26.93 -36.87
C LEU A 251 -33.95 -26.03 -37.43
N ALA A 252 -33.79 -25.96 -38.76
CA ALA A 252 -32.81 -25.09 -39.40
C ALA A 252 -33.20 -23.61 -39.30
N GLU A 253 -34.49 -23.28 -39.42
CA GLU A 253 -34.99 -21.92 -39.19
C GLU A 253 -34.78 -21.50 -37.72
N TYR A 254 -35.11 -22.38 -36.76
CA TYR A 254 -34.82 -22.14 -35.34
C TYR A 254 -33.32 -21.96 -35.06
N SER A 255 -32.45 -22.82 -35.62
CA SER A 255 -31.01 -22.73 -35.44
C SER A 255 -30.42 -21.44 -36.03
N THR A 256 -30.86 -21.04 -37.23
CA THR A 256 -30.39 -19.79 -37.86
C THR A 256 -30.99 -18.54 -37.21
N ALA A 257 -32.15 -18.63 -36.55
CA ALA A 257 -32.66 -17.56 -35.70
C ALA A 257 -31.82 -17.42 -34.42
N ALA A 258 -31.54 -18.53 -33.72
CA ALA A 258 -30.73 -18.54 -32.50
C ALA A 258 -29.29 -18.05 -32.74
N SER A 259 -28.62 -18.52 -33.81
CA SER A 259 -27.27 -18.04 -34.16
C SER A 259 -27.26 -16.55 -34.48
N ARG A 260 -28.26 -16.03 -35.19
CA ARG A 260 -28.37 -14.60 -35.51
C ARG A 260 -28.60 -13.72 -34.27
N GLU A 261 -29.33 -14.22 -33.27
CA GLU A 261 -29.50 -13.52 -32.00
C GLU A 261 -28.21 -13.55 -31.16
N ILE A 262 -27.46 -14.66 -31.17
CA ILE A 262 -26.11 -14.73 -30.56
C ILE A 262 -25.15 -13.76 -31.25
N GLU A 263 -25.07 -13.77 -32.58
CA GLU A 263 -24.27 -12.83 -33.38
C GLU A 263 -24.58 -11.38 -33.00
N LYS A 264 -25.87 -11.00 -32.97
CA LYS A 264 -26.31 -9.67 -32.56
C LYS A 264 -25.89 -9.34 -31.12
N THR A 265 -26.03 -10.24 -30.16
CA THR A 265 -25.58 -9.95 -28.77
C THR A 265 -24.07 -9.78 -28.66
N VAL A 266 -23.29 -10.44 -29.53
CA VAL A 266 -21.83 -10.22 -29.61
C VAL A 266 -21.52 -8.87 -30.27
N GLU A 267 -22.28 -8.42 -31.27
CA GLU A 267 -22.16 -7.07 -31.84
C GLU A 267 -22.54 -5.98 -30.83
N ASP A 268 -23.67 -6.12 -30.13
CA ASP A 268 -24.14 -5.18 -29.09
C ASP A 268 -23.09 -5.07 -27.95
N LEU A 269 -22.54 -6.19 -27.47
CA LEU A 269 -21.45 -6.21 -26.47
C LEU A 269 -20.12 -5.65 -27.00
N MET A 270 -19.83 -5.77 -28.30
CA MET A 270 -18.63 -5.21 -28.92
C MET A 270 -18.70 -3.68 -29.00
N LEU A 271 -19.89 -3.12 -29.27
CA LEU A 271 -20.15 -1.69 -29.20
C LEU A 271 -20.02 -1.18 -27.76
N GLU A 272 -20.57 -1.90 -26.79
CA GLU A 272 -20.41 -1.58 -25.35
C GLU A 272 -18.92 -1.55 -24.97
N LEU A 273 -18.14 -2.57 -25.36
CA LEU A 273 -16.68 -2.65 -25.14
C LEU A 273 -15.92 -1.45 -25.75
N ILE A 274 -16.31 -0.98 -26.94
CA ILE A 274 -15.72 0.20 -27.58
C ILE A 274 -16.04 1.46 -26.76
N THR A 275 -17.30 1.69 -26.40
CA THR A 275 -17.68 2.87 -25.60
C THR A 275 -17.02 2.88 -24.22
N MET A 276 -16.86 1.71 -23.58
CA MET A 276 -16.13 1.58 -22.32
C MET A 276 -14.63 1.83 -22.46
N LYS A 277 -14.02 1.48 -23.59
CA LYS A 277 -12.63 1.86 -23.91
C LYS A 277 -12.50 3.39 -24.07
N GLU A 278 -13.42 4.03 -24.79
CA GLU A 278 -13.42 5.49 -24.96
C GLU A 278 -13.62 6.22 -23.62
N VAL A 279 -14.53 5.75 -22.77
CA VAL A 279 -14.73 6.26 -21.40
C VAL A 279 -13.50 6.03 -20.52
N LEU A 280 -12.83 4.88 -20.64
CA LEU A 280 -11.59 4.58 -19.92
C LEU A 280 -10.43 5.52 -20.32
N GLU A 281 -10.31 5.81 -21.62
CA GLU A 281 -9.29 6.70 -22.16
C GLU A 281 -9.56 8.16 -21.75
N SER A 282 -10.82 8.62 -21.82
CA SER A 282 -11.24 9.93 -21.32
C SER A 282 -11.06 10.10 -19.80
N ALA A 283 -11.36 9.05 -19.02
CA ALA A 283 -11.08 9.05 -17.57
C ALA A 283 -9.57 9.06 -17.28
N HIS A 284 -8.74 8.49 -18.16
CA HIS A 284 -7.29 8.52 -18.01
C HIS A 284 -6.71 9.90 -18.33
N THR A 285 -7.16 10.60 -19.37
CA THR A 285 -6.70 11.96 -19.66
C THR A 285 -7.11 12.92 -18.54
N ALA A 286 -8.36 12.84 -18.05
CA ALA A 286 -8.83 13.66 -16.94
C ALA A 286 -8.05 13.41 -15.62
N HIS A 287 -7.57 12.18 -15.38
CA HIS A 287 -6.69 11.87 -14.25
C HIS A 287 -5.31 12.52 -14.39
N ILE A 288 -4.70 12.46 -15.58
CA ILE A 288 -3.42 13.12 -15.87
C ILE A 288 -3.55 14.63 -15.69
N GLU A 289 -4.58 15.24 -16.29
CA GLU A 289 -4.85 16.68 -16.17
C GLU A 289 -5.05 17.11 -14.71
N ALA A 290 -5.78 16.32 -13.91
CA ALA A 290 -5.98 16.60 -12.48
C ALA A 290 -4.68 16.51 -11.66
N GLU A 291 -3.83 15.52 -11.93
CA GLU A 291 -2.51 15.39 -11.30
C GLU A 291 -1.55 16.50 -11.73
N GLU A 292 -1.58 16.93 -13.00
CA GLU A 292 -0.82 18.09 -13.49
C GLU A 292 -1.23 19.37 -12.75
N GLN A 293 -2.53 19.65 -12.58
CA GLN A 293 -2.97 20.81 -11.79
C GLN A 293 -2.56 20.69 -10.32
N ARG A 294 -2.61 19.49 -9.73
CA ARG A 294 -2.17 19.21 -8.35
C ARG A 294 -0.65 19.40 -8.17
N ILE A 295 0.15 19.13 -9.20
CA ILE A 295 1.60 19.36 -9.21
C ILE A 295 1.91 20.84 -9.44
N ASN A 296 1.26 21.51 -10.40
CA ASN A 296 1.47 22.91 -10.72
C ASN A 296 1.14 23.83 -9.53
N THR A 297 0.03 23.57 -8.83
CA THR A 297 -0.31 24.25 -7.58
C THR A 297 0.75 24.00 -6.50
N ALA A 298 1.11 22.75 -6.22
CA ALA A 298 2.14 22.42 -5.22
C ALA A 298 3.52 23.05 -5.52
N LEU A 299 3.91 23.17 -6.80
CA LEU A 299 5.15 23.83 -7.21
C LEU A 299 5.10 25.35 -6.97
N ALA A 300 4.00 26.02 -7.33
CA ALA A 300 3.82 27.44 -7.03
C ALA A 300 3.91 27.72 -5.51
N TRP A 301 3.41 26.80 -4.68
CA TRP A 301 3.51 26.92 -3.23
C TRP A 301 4.92 26.76 -2.67
N GLU A 302 5.75 25.90 -3.26
CA GLU A 302 7.16 25.78 -2.87
C GLU A 302 7.98 26.99 -3.37
N GLU A 303 7.68 27.55 -4.56
CA GLU A 303 8.28 28.82 -5.03
C GLU A 303 7.89 30.02 -4.16
N ASP A 304 6.64 30.10 -3.73
CA ASP A 304 6.12 31.16 -2.86
C ASP A 304 6.72 31.09 -1.45
N LYS A 305 6.77 29.90 -0.87
CA LYS A 305 7.47 29.60 0.39
C LYS A 305 8.94 30.01 0.33
N ILE A 306 9.68 29.62 -0.72
CA ILE A 306 11.09 30.02 -0.91
C ILE A 306 11.24 31.55 -1.01
N ARG A 307 10.31 32.23 -1.69
CA ARG A 307 10.28 33.70 -1.76
C ARG A 307 10.07 34.33 -0.39
N TRP A 308 9.16 33.79 0.43
CA TRP A 308 8.86 34.33 1.75
C TRP A 308 9.97 34.03 2.77
N ASP A 309 10.62 32.86 2.71
CA ASP A 309 11.80 32.53 3.53
C ASP A 309 12.96 33.50 3.25
N TYR A 310 13.14 33.91 1.98
CA TYR A 310 14.10 34.94 1.60
C TYR A 310 13.74 36.32 2.16
N GLU A 311 12.48 36.75 2.04
CA GLU A 311 12.02 38.04 2.59
C GLU A 311 12.05 38.09 4.12
N LEU A 312 11.71 36.98 4.79
CA LEU A 312 11.86 36.81 6.24
C LEU A 312 13.32 36.98 6.64
N LYS A 313 14.23 36.30 5.94
CA LYS A 313 15.67 36.40 6.21
C LYS A 313 16.22 37.81 5.99
N GLN A 314 15.77 38.51 4.95
CA GLN A 314 16.13 39.92 4.77
C GLN A 314 15.63 40.78 5.96
N ALA A 315 14.40 40.55 6.43
CA ALA A 315 13.87 41.27 7.58
C ALA A 315 14.59 40.93 8.90
N GLU A 316 15.09 39.70 9.07
CA GLU A 316 15.97 39.31 10.19
C GLU A 316 17.31 40.04 10.15
N ASP A 317 17.97 40.08 8.98
CA ASP A 317 19.25 40.76 8.79
C ASP A 317 19.12 42.29 9.00
N GLU A 318 18.01 42.90 8.54
CA GLU A 318 17.68 44.31 8.81
C GLU A 318 17.42 44.57 10.31
N LEU A 319 16.75 43.65 11.02
CA LEU A 319 16.55 43.75 12.47
C LEU A 319 17.86 43.64 13.25
N ALA A 320 18.75 42.73 12.85
CA ALA A 320 20.08 42.60 13.44
C ALA A 320 20.90 43.88 13.25
N GLN A 321 20.88 44.46 12.05
CA GLN A 321 21.57 45.72 11.77
C GLN A 321 21.03 46.90 12.61
N LEU A 322 19.71 46.98 12.83
CA LEU A 322 19.11 47.98 13.71
C LEU A 322 19.44 47.75 15.18
N ASN A 323 19.52 46.49 15.62
CA ASN A 323 19.95 46.14 16.98
C ASN A 323 21.41 46.55 17.24
N ASP A 324 22.33 46.30 16.30
CA ASP A 324 23.73 46.70 16.42
C ASP A 324 23.88 48.24 16.49
N GLN A 325 23.10 48.98 15.70
CA GLN A 325 23.01 50.44 15.82
C GLN A 325 22.49 50.86 17.19
N LEU A 326 21.46 50.20 17.72
CA LEU A 326 20.91 50.46 19.05
C LEU A 326 21.96 50.22 20.15
N PHE A 327 22.74 49.14 20.06
CA PHE A 327 23.88 48.90 20.96
C PHE A 327 24.92 50.03 20.90
N ALA A 328 25.33 50.46 19.70
CA ALA A 328 26.27 51.57 19.54
C ALA A 328 25.72 52.90 20.11
N THR A 329 24.42 53.20 19.94
CA THR A 329 23.82 54.39 20.56
C THR A 329 23.74 54.32 22.08
N ASN A 330 23.53 53.13 22.67
CA ASN A 330 23.57 52.92 24.11
C ASN A 330 24.99 53.07 24.68
N GLU A 331 26.03 52.64 23.95
CA GLU A 331 27.43 52.88 24.33
C GLU A 331 27.79 54.37 24.26
N LEU A 332 27.37 55.09 23.22
CA LEU A 332 27.55 56.55 23.15
C LEU A 332 26.80 57.27 24.28
N LYS A 333 25.61 56.80 24.66
CA LYS A 333 24.84 57.32 25.79
C LYS A 333 25.56 57.10 27.13
N SER A 334 26.06 55.90 27.42
CA SER A 334 26.76 55.63 28.69
C SER A 334 28.08 56.42 28.79
N ASN A 335 28.80 56.60 27.67
CA ASN A 335 29.97 57.49 27.59
C ASN A 335 29.60 58.96 27.85
N LEU A 336 28.46 59.45 27.36
CA LEU A 336 27.96 60.81 27.63
C LEU A 336 27.57 60.99 29.11
N GLU A 337 26.95 59.98 29.73
CA GLU A 337 26.61 59.98 31.15
C GLU A 337 27.88 59.98 32.03
N ALA A 338 28.88 59.17 31.69
CA ALA A 338 30.18 59.14 32.37
C ALA A 338 30.94 60.47 32.25
N ALA A 339 31.00 61.07 31.05
CA ALA A 339 31.61 62.39 30.83
C ALA A 339 30.89 63.50 31.62
N SER A 340 29.56 63.42 31.72
CA SER A 340 28.74 64.35 32.51
C SER A 340 29.02 64.23 34.01
N ALA A 341 29.20 63.02 34.53
CA ALA A 341 29.58 62.77 35.92
C ALA A 341 30.97 63.33 36.26
N LEU A 342 31.97 63.12 35.38
CA LEU A 342 33.31 63.70 35.54
C LEU A 342 33.27 65.25 35.54
N LEU A 343 32.45 65.84 34.66
CA LEU A 343 32.27 67.30 34.60
C LEU A 343 31.59 67.88 35.85
N LEU A 344 30.69 67.13 36.50
CA LEU A 344 30.12 67.49 37.81
C LEU A 344 31.18 67.41 38.91
N ASN A 345 32.01 66.36 38.94
CA ASN A 345 33.08 66.22 39.93
C ASN A 345 34.12 67.35 39.82
N LEU A 346 34.58 67.66 38.60
CA LEU A 346 35.50 68.79 38.36
C LEU A 346 34.91 70.14 38.78
N LYS A 347 33.59 70.34 38.65
CA LYS A 347 32.90 71.54 39.18
C LYS A 347 32.92 71.59 40.70
N ALA A 348 32.76 70.45 41.38
CA ALA A 348 32.83 70.37 42.84
C ALA A 348 34.27 70.63 43.35
N GLU A 349 35.29 70.05 42.70
CA GLU A 349 36.70 70.30 43.02
C GLU A 349 37.08 71.79 42.82
N LEU A 350 36.60 72.42 41.74
CA LEU A 350 36.79 73.86 41.51
C LEU A 350 36.02 74.77 42.49
N ALA A 351 34.93 74.30 43.08
CA ALA A 351 34.24 74.99 44.17
C ALA A 351 35.07 74.89 45.47
N ALA A 352 35.47 73.67 45.86
CA ALA A 352 36.31 73.42 47.03
C ALA A 352 37.65 74.18 46.97
N TYR A 353 38.28 74.30 45.79
CA TYR A 353 39.49 75.11 45.61
C TYR A 353 39.26 76.61 45.85
N LYS A 354 38.06 77.13 45.55
CA LYS A 354 37.71 78.54 45.79
C LYS A 354 37.42 78.80 47.27
N GLU A 355 36.64 77.94 47.92
CA GLU A 355 36.33 78.04 49.35
C GLU A 355 37.61 77.85 50.20
N GLY A 356 38.51 76.95 49.79
CA GLY A 356 39.82 76.76 50.42
C GLY A 356 40.82 77.90 50.27
N LYS A 357 40.45 79.03 49.62
CA LYS A 357 41.35 80.16 49.36
C LYS A 357 40.86 81.51 49.91
N THR A 358 39.74 81.54 50.63
CA THR A 358 39.19 82.75 51.27
C THR A 358 39.47 82.74 52.77
N ALA A 359 40.73 82.98 53.16
CA ALA A 359 41.15 82.96 54.56
C ALA A 359 42.31 83.93 54.86
N ASP A 360 42.25 85.18 54.38
CA ASP A 360 42.93 86.30 55.07
C ASP A 360 42.29 87.68 54.79
N GLU A 361 42.61 88.62 55.69
CA GLU A 361 42.37 90.07 55.73
C GLU A 361 40.92 90.65 55.79
N GLU A 362 40.69 91.48 56.82
CA GLU A 362 39.47 92.27 57.05
C GLU A 362 39.65 93.75 56.62
N ARG A 363 38.52 94.48 56.47
CA ARG A 363 38.13 95.65 57.32
C ARG A 363 37.68 96.94 56.58
N GLY A 364 36.38 97.26 56.71
CA GLY A 364 35.79 98.59 56.50
C GLY A 364 35.55 98.97 55.02
N THR A 365 34.66 99.92 54.69
CA THR A 365 33.66 100.67 55.48
C THR A 365 32.27 100.59 54.82
N GLU A 366 31.35 101.53 55.06
CA GLU A 366 29.90 101.32 54.89
C GLU A 366 29.39 101.08 53.44
N GLU A 367 30.20 101.29 52.41
CA GLU A 367 29.89 100.83 51.05
C GLU A 367 29.76 99.30 50.98
N ALA A 368 30.51 98.58 51.83
CA ALA A 368 30.38 97.13 51.99
C ALA A 368 28.96 96.70 52.37
N GLN A 369 28.15 97.55 53.03
CA GLN A 369 26.74 97.20 53.32
C GLN A 369 25.81 97.25 52.10
N ARG A 370 26.23 97.86 50.98
CA ARG A 370 25.56 97.67 49.67
C ARG A 370 26.08 96.42 48.98
N THR A 371 27.40 96.26 48.86
CA THR A 371 28.00 95.08 48.21
C THR A 371 27.58 93.77 48.88
N ILE A 372 27.46 93.75 50.22
CA ILE A 372 26.93 92.60 50.99
C ILE A 372 25.41 92.45 50.81
N ARG A 373 24.63 93.53 50.68
CA ARG A 373 23.20 93.40 50.33
C ARG A 373 22.98 92.88 48.92
N GLU A 374 23.82 93.30 47.97
CA GLU A 374 23.76 92.89 46.57
C GLU A 374 24.25 91.45 46.39
N SER A 375 25.30 91.01 47.11
CA SER A 375 25.72 89.60 47.13
C SER A 375 24.74 88.71 47.92
N LEU A 376 24.10 89.21 48.99
CA LEU A 376 22.98 88.50 49.64
C LEU A 376 21.74 88.44 48.73
N ALA A 377 21.46 89.47 47.94
CA ALA A 377 20.38 89.43 46.95
C ALA A 377 20.69 88.46 45.79
N LEU A 378 21.93 88.40 45.33
CA LEU A 378 22.40 87.44 44.34
C LEU A 378 22.30 86.01 44.88
N THR A 379 22.90 85.72 46.04
CA THR A 379 22.90 84.37 46.63
C THR A 379 21.51 83.92 47.07
N THR A 380 20.60 84.82 47.49
CA THR A 380 19.19 84.44 47.74
C THR A 380 18.40 84.19 46.45
N LYS A 381 18.73 84.86 45.34
CA LYS A 381 18.21 84.52 44.00
C LYS A 381 18.73 83.16 43.52
N GLU A 382 20.04 82.93 43.60
CA GLU A 382 20.67 81.65 43.26
C GLU A 382 20.11 80.50 44.12
N LEU A 383 19.90 80.71 45.43
CA LEU A 383 19.23 79.76 46.32
C LEU A 383 17.76 79.52 45.92
N GLY A 384 17.07 80.52 45.37
CA GLY A 384 15.73 80.37 44.78
C GLY A 384 15.74 79.52 43.50
N GLU A 385 16.70 79.77 42.61
CA GLU A 385 16.89 79.00 41.38
C GLU A 385 17.27 77.55 41.69
N VAL A 386 18.18 77.31 42.63
CA VAL A 386 18.57 75.97 43.14
C VAL A 386 17.39 75.25 43.80
N LYS A 387 16.53 75.94 44.58
CA LYS A 387 15.28 75.34 45.09
C LYS A 387 14.34 74.93 43.96
N SER A 388 14.25 75.74 42.90
CA SER A 388 13.41 75.43 41.74
C SER A 388 13.94 74.26 40.89
N SER A 389 15.26 74.05 40.82
CA SER A 389 15.85 72.88 40.14
C SER A 389 15.80 71.61 41.00
N ILE A 390 15.93 71.72 42.32
CA ILE A 390 15.72 70.59 43.25
C ILE A 390 14.29 70.06 43.15
N GLU A 391 13.28 70.92 43.14
CA GLU A 391 11.88 70.47 43.06
C GLU A 391 11.57 69.84 41.69
N LYS A 392 12.09 70.40 40.59
CA LYS A 392 12.00 69.78 39.24
C LYS A 392 12.68 68.42 39.19
N ALA A 393 13.92 68.28 39.69
CA ALA A 393 14.64 67.02 39.72
C ALA A 393 13.92 65.96 40.58
N LYS A 394 13.22 66.40 41.64
CA LYS A 394 12.36 65.54 42.47
C LYS A 394 11.13 65.07 41.70
N ASP A 395 10.45 65.94 40.95
CA ASP A 395 9.32 65.56 40.09
C ASP A 395 9.77 64.60 38.96
N GLU A 396 10.92 64.86 38.33
CA GLU A 396 11.54 63.98 37.35
C GLU A 396 11.87 62.59 37.95
N VAL A 397 12.42 62.54 39.17
CA VAL A 397 12.67 61.29 39.90
C VAL A 397 11.37 60.57 40.28
N MET A 398 10.26 61.27 40.52
CA MET A 398 8.94 60.64 40.70
C MET A 398 8.42 60.05 39.39
N CYS A 399 8.53 60.76 38.27
CA CYS A 399 8.15 60.25 36.94
C CYS A 399 8.97 59.01 36.55
N LEU A 400 10.30 59.05 36.75
CA LEU A 400 11.18 57.90 36.50
C LEU A 400 10.87 56.72 37.41
N ARG A 401 10.49 56.96 38.68
CA ARG A 401 10.06 55.90 39.61
C ARG A 401 8.76 55.24 39.16
N VAL A 402 7.78 56.00 38.67
CA VAL A 402 6.54 55.45 38.10
C VAL A 402 6.83 54.62 36.85
N ALA A 403 7.70 55.11 35.95
CA ALA A 403 8.12 54.37 34.76
C ALA A 403 8.83 53.04 35.12
N ALA A 404 9.73 53.05 36.11
CA ALA A 404 10.41 51.84 36.58
C ALA A 404 9.44 50.81 37.20
N VAL A 405 8.43 51.25 37.94
CA VAL A 405 7.38 50.36 38.47
C VAL A 405 6.54 49.75 37.35
N SER A 406 6.19 50.53 36.30
CA SER A 406 5.51 49.99 35.12
C SER A 406 6.34 48.92 34.45
N LEU A 407 7.60 49.23 34.11
CA LEU A 407 8.50 48.32 33.41
C LEU A 407 8.76 47.03 34.20
N ASN A 408 8.85 47.09 35.54
CA ASN A 408 8.93 45.88 36.36
C ASN A 408 7.64 45.04 36.27
N SER A 409 6.46 45.67 36.29
CA SER A 409 5.18 44.95 36.12
C SER A 409 4.99 44.36 34.71
N ASP A 410 5.63 44.97 33.71
CA ASP A 410 5.68 44.45 32.34
C ASP A 410 6.65 43.26 32.25
N LEU A 411 7.84 43.38 32.85
CA LEU A 411 8.83 42.30 32.96
C LEU A 411 8.28 41.07 33.71
N GLU A 412 7.57 41.26 34.82
CA GLU A 412 6.90 40.18 35.57
C GLU A 412 5.86 39.45 34.69
N ARG A 413 5.12 40.20 33.87
CA ARG A 413 4.08 39.66 32.98
C ARG A 413 4.67 38.88 31.81
N GLU A 414 5.75 39.36 31.20
CA GLU A 414 6.47 38.65 30.14
C GLU A 414 7.19 37.40 30.68
N ASN A 415 7.76 37.46 31.89
CA ASN A 415 8.30 36.26 32.55
C ASN A 415 7.22 35.20 32.81
N ALA A 416 6.02 35.61 33.24
CA ALA A 416 4.89 34.71 33.40
C ALA A 416 4.43 34.12 32.04
N ALA A 417 4.36 34.93 30.99
CA ALA A 417 4.03 34.48 29.64
C ALA A 417 5.04 33.43 29.13
N LEU A 418 6.35 33.74 29.25
CA LEU A 418 7.46 32.86 28.87
C LEU A 418 7.45 31.53 29.65
N ALA A 419 7.11 31.55 30.94
CA ALA A 419 6.93 30.33 31.72
C ALA A 419 5.80 29.44 31.15
N THR A 420 4.66 30.02 30.75
CA THR A 420 3.59 29.25 30.09
C THR A 420 3.97 28.79 28.67
N LEU A 421 4.84 29.53 27.97
CA LEU A 421 5.37 29.14 26.67
C LEU A 421 6.23 27.88 26.81
N ARG A 422 7.22 27.88 27.72
CA ARG A 422 8.07 26.71 28.01
C ARG A 422 7.29 25.48 28.45
N GLN A 423 6.18 25.65 29.17
CA GLN A 423 5.30 24.53 29.50
C GLN A 423 4.62 23.95 28.25
N LYS A 424 4.15 24.78 27.32
CA LYS A 424 3.55 24.33 26.05
C LYS A 424 4.59 23.71 25.12
N GLU A 425 5.78 24.29 25.06
CA GLU A 425 6.95 23.77 24.35
C GLU A 425 7.26 22.33 24.80
N GLY A 426 7.43 22.09 26.11
CA GLY A 426 7.66 20.74 26.63
C GLY A 426 6.54 19.74 26.32
N LEU A 427 5.26 20.17 26.33
CA LEU A 427 4.13 19.32 25.92
C LEU A 427 4.14 19.03 24.41
N ALA A 428 4.57 19.98 23.58
CA ALA A 428 4.77 19.77 22.16
C ALA A 428 5.94 18.82 21.88
N THR A 429 7.09 18.96 22.57
CA THR A 429 8.22 18.03 22.46
C THR A 429 7.83 16.60 22.82
N LEU A 430 7.06 16.39 23.89
CA LEU A 430 6.55 15.06 24.26
C LEU A 430 5.60 14.48 23.21
N SER A 431 4.82 15.34 22.54
CA SER A 431 3.90 14.94 21.48
C SER A 431 4.66 14.57 20.19
N VAL A 432 5.69 15.33 19.83
CA VAL A 432 6.61 15.00 18.72
C VAL A 432 7.32 13.68 18.99
N GLN A 433 7.86 13.46 20.19
CA GLN A 433 8.50 12.19 20.56
C GLN A 433 7.54 10.99 20.51
N SER A 434 6.25 11.17 20.81
CA SER A 434 5.24 10.11 20.64
C SER A 434 4.99 9.78 19.17
N LEU A 435 4.83 10.80 18.33
CA LEU A 435 4.63 10.64 16.89
C LEU A 435 5.87 10.05 16.19
N GLU A 436 7.06 10.45 16.59
CA GLU A 436 8.34 9.88 16.12
C GLU A 436 8.47 8.40 16.53
N ALA A 437 8.06 8.04 17.75
CA ALA A 437 8.02 6.64 18.19
C ALA A 437 6.95 5.80 17.46
N GLU A 438 5.84 6.40 17.02
CA GLU A 438 4.81 5.74 16.21
C GLU A 438 5.25 5.59 14.74
N LEU A 439 5.89 6.61 14.16
CA LEU A 439 6.49 6.57 12.83
C LEU A 439 7.57 5.49 12.72
N ASN A 440 8.46 5.39 13.72
CA ASN A 440 9.49 4.34 13.76
C ASN A 440 8.88 2.93 13.87
N ARG A 441 7.77 2.74 14.60
CA ARG A 441 7.04 1.46 14.60
C ARG A 441 6.48 1.14 13.22
N ALA A 442 5.83 2.10 12.58
CA ALA A 442 5.25 1.92 11.25
C ALA A 442 6.32 1.55 10.20
N TYR A 443 7.52 2.13 10.26
CA TYR A 443 8.64 1.71 9.42
C TYR A 443 9.05 0.25 9.66
N THR A 444 9.21 -0.18 10.92
CA THR A 444 9.55 -1.58 11.23
C THR A 444 8.45 -2.58 10.87
N GLU A 445 7.18 -2.18 10.94
CA GLU A 445 6.04 -3.00 10.52
C GLU A 445 5.96 -3.12 8.99
N LEU A 446 6.24 -2.03 8.27
CA LEU A 446 6.33 -2.03 6.80
C LEU A 446 7.49 -2.90 6.32
N GLU A 447 8.69 -2.79 6.92
CA GLU A 447 9.84 -3.65 6.61
C GLU A 447 9.51 -5.13 6.85
N PHE A 448 8.86 -5.46 7.98
CA PHE A 448 8.39 -6.82 8.25
C PHE A 448 7.39 -7.32 7.18
N ILE A 449 6.39 -6.50 6.83
CA ILE A 449 5.42 -6.82 5.76
C ILE A 449 6.14 -7.05 4.43
N GLN A 450 7.13 -6.22 4.07
CA GLN A 450 7.90 -6.36 2.84
C GLN A 450 8.72 -7.66 2.81
N THR A 451 9.32 -8.08 3.93
CA THR A 451 9.97 -9.40 3.99
C THR A 451 8.98 -10.54 3.79
N LYS A 452 7.74 -10.41 4.28
CA LYS A 452 6.67 -11.42 4.12
C LYS A 452 6.07 -11.43 2.71
N GLU A 453 5.98 -10.27 2.05
CA GLU A 453 5.60 -10.18 0.65
C GLU A 453 6.64 -10.87 -0.23
N ASN A 454 7.93 -10.59 -0.03
CA ASN A 454 9.02 -11.26 -0.76
C ASN A 454 9.01 -12.78 -0.52
N GLU A 455 8.87 -13.24 0.73
CA GLU A 455 8.77 -14.66 1.07
C GLU A 455 7.56 -15.35 0.41
N ALA A 456 6.45 -14.64 0.22
CA ALA A 456 5.28 -15.14 -0.51
C ALA A 456 5.52 -15.15 -2.03
N ARG A 457 6.18 -14.10 -2.55
CA ARG A 457 6.52 -13.94 -3.97
C ARG A 457 7.48 -15.02 -4.45
N ASP A 458 8.49 -15.35 -3.67
CA ASP A 458 9.44 -16.42 -3.97
C ASP A 458 8.72 -17.78 -4.06
N LYS A 459 7.83 -18.10 -3.11
CA LYS A 459 7.01 -19.33 -3.16
C LYS A 459 6.11 -19.38 -4.39
N THR A 460 5.49 -18.25 -4.78
CA THR A 460 4.74 -18.20 -6.05
C THR A 460 5.61 -18.27 -7.31
N ALA A 461 6.92 -18.04 -7.20
CA ALA A 461 7.89 -18.29 -8.27
C ALA A 461 8.49 -19.72 -8.24
N GLU A 462 8.25 -20.49 -7.19
CA GLU A 462 8.61 -21.91 -7.08
C GLU A 462 7.49 -22.84 -7.56
N LEU A 463 6.22 -22.54 -7.24
CA LEU A 463 5.06 -23.34 -7.67
C LEU A 463 5.02 -23.65 -9.19
N PRO A 464 5.34 -22.74 -10.12
CA PRO A 464 5.41 -23.06 -11.55
C PRO A 464 6.52 -24.06 -11.92
N LYS A 465 7.63 -24.08 -11.16
CA LYS A 465 8.74 -25.02 -11.36
C LYS A 465 8.35 -26.42 -10.91
N GLU A 466 7.68 -26.53 -9.76
CA GLU A 466 7.12 -27.79 -9.26
C GLU A 466 6.06 -28.34 -10.21
N LEU A 467 5.16 -27.49 -10.71
CA LEU A 467 4.13 -27.87 -11.68
C LEU A 467 4.74 -28.34 -13.01
N GLN A 468 5.80 -27.69 -13.50
CA GLN A 468 6.54 -28.14 -14.68
C GLN A 468 7.27 -29.47 -14.44
N GLN A 469 7.83 -29.71 -13.26
CA GLN A 469 8.42 -31.00 -12.90
C GLN A 469 7.36 -32.11 -12.87
N ALA A 470 6.22 -31.87 -12.22
CA ALA A 470 5.10 -32.80 -12.17
C ALA A 470 4.54 -33.13 -13.56
N ALA A 471 4.48 -32.15 -14.48
CA ALA A 471 4.12 -32.39 -15.88
C ALA A 471 5.14 -33.29 -16.60
N ASN A 472 6.44 -32.98 -16.46
CA ASN A 472 7.52 -33.79 -17.04
C ASN A 472 7.52 -35.24 -16.52
N ASP A 473 7.23 -35.44 -15.23
CA ASP A 473 7.15 -36.77 -14.62
C ASP A 473 5.87 -37.53 -15.00
N ALA A 474 4.74 -36.83 -15.20
CA ALA A 474 3.55 -37.42 -15.77
C ALA A 474 3.78 -37.89 -17.22
N ASP A 475 4.53 -37.14 -18.03
CA ASP A 475 4.87 -37.55 -19.40
C ASP A 475 5.87 -38.72 -19.43
N ARG A 476 6.87 -38.73 -18.53
CA ARG A 476 7.72 -39.93 -18.31
C ARG A 476 6.89 -41.16 -17.95
N ALA A 477 5.92 -41.01 -17.05
CA ALA A 477 5.03 -42.11 -16.65
C ALA A 477 4.14 -42.59 -17.81
N LYS A 478 3.62 -41.68 -18.66
CA LYS A 478 2.91 -42.05 -19.90
C LYS A 478 3.80 -42.84 -20.84
N SER A 479 5.06 -42.43 -21.06
CA SER A 479 6.01 -43.13 -21.93
C SER A 479 6.33 -44.55 -21.41
N VAL A 480 6.55 -44.72 -20.11
CA VAL A 480 6.75 -46.05 -19.49
C VAL A 480 5.49 -46.91 -19.64
N ALA A 481 4.29 -46.33 -19.45
CA ALA A 481 3.03 -47.05 -19.63
C ALA A 481 2.73 -47.40 -21.10
N GLN A 482 3.24 -46.64 -22.07
CA GLN A 482 3.19 -46.98 -23.50
C GLN A 482 4.12 -48.14 -23.83
N LEU A 483 5.39 -48.09 -23.40
CA LEU A 483 6.34 -49.19 -23.60
C LEU A 483 5.82 -50.51 -23.00
N ALA A 484 5.29 -50.49 -21.77
CA ALA A 484 4.70 -51.67 -21.14
C ALA A 484 3.47 -52.22 -21.91
N ARG A 485 2.70 -51.38 -22.61
CA ARG A 485 1.60 -51.81 -23.49
C ARG A 485 2.11 -52.41 -24.80
N GLU A 486 3.20 -51.89 -25.36
CA GLU A 486 3.84 -52.44 -26.55
C GLU A 486 4.47 -53.82 -26.28
N GLU A 487 5.18 -53.97 -25.16
CA GLU A 487 5.71 -55.26 -24.70
C GLU A 487 4.58 -56.28 -24.46
N LEU A 488 3.49 -55.86 -23.81
CA LEU A 488 2.31 -56.70 -23.58
C LEU A 488 1.59 -57.10 -24.88
N ASN A 489 1.63 -56.26 -25.92
CA ASN A 489 1.08 -56.60 -27.23
C ASN A 489 2.01 -57.55 -28.01
N LYS A 490 3.33 -57.34 -28.00
CA LYS A 490 4.31 -58.29 -28.56
C LYS A 490 4.18 -59.67 -27.91
N ALA A 491 4.08 -59.73 -26.58
CA ALA A 491 3.88 -60.98 -25.85
C ALA A 491 2.54 -61.69 -26.18
N LYS A 492 1.49 -60.94 -26.57
CA LYS A 492 0.24 -61.53 -27.10
C LYS A 492 0.43 -62.06 -28.52
N GLU A 493 1.09 -61.32 -29.40
CA GLU A 493 1.37 -61.75 -30.78
C GLU A 493 2.24 -63.02 -30.79
N GLU A 494 3.28 -63.07 -29.95
CA GLU A 494 4.09 -64.28 -29.72
C GLU A 494 3.25 -65.45 -29.18
N ALA A 495 2.32 -65.19 -28.24
CA ALA A 495 1.43 -66.22 -27.71
C ALA A 495 0.41 -66.74 -28.75
N GLU A 496 -0.15 -65.88 -29.61
CA GLU A 496 -1.03 -66.32 -30.70
C GLU A 496 -0.25 -67.05 -31.82
N LEU A 497 0.98 -66.63 -32.12
CA LEU A 497 1.88 -67.36 -33.02
C LEU A 497 2.24 -68.74 -32.44
N ALA A 498 2.48 -68.85 -31.14
CA ALA A 498 2.72 -70.12 -30.46
C ALA A 498 1.47 -71.03 -30.50
N LYS A 499 0.27 -70.48 -30.28
CA LYS A 499 -1.00 -71.22 -30.47
C LYS A 499 -1.18 -71.69 -31.91
N ALA A 500 -0.89 -70.85 -32.90
CA ALA A 500 -0.99 -71.20 -34.31
C ALA A 500 0.05 -72.26 -34.72
N GLY A 501 1.24 -72.24 -34.11
CA GLY A 501 2.25 -73.29 -34.21
C GLY A 501 1.74 -74.62 -33.65
N ALA A 502 1.29 -74.63 -32.38
CA ALA A 502 0.72 -75.80 -31.74
C ALA A 502 -0.50 -76.37 -32.48
N ALA A 503 -1.37 -75.50 -33.03
CA ALA A 503 -2.49 -75.90 -33.87
C ALA A 503 -2.00 -76.62 -35.14
N LYS A 504 -0.99 -76.09 -35.84
CA LYS A 504 -0.39 -76.72 -37.02
C LYS A 504 0.36 -78.01 -36.70
N GLU A 505 0.97 -78.13 -35.53
CA GLU A 505 1.56 -79.40 -35.08
C GLU A 505 0.47 -80.43 -34.73
N SER A 506 -0.65 -80.02 -34.15
CA SER A 506 -1.82 -80.89 -33.93
C SER A 506 -2.50 -81.30 -35.24
N GLU A 507 -2.58 -80.41 -36.23
CA GLU A 507 -3.05 -80.69 -37.58
C GLU A 507 -2.12 -81.68 -38.29
N LYS A 508 -0.80 -81.47 -38.21
CA LYS A 508 0.21 -82.38 -38.75
C LYS A 508 0.19 -83.76 -38.06
N LEU A 509 -0.07 -83.81 -36.75
CA LEU A 509 -0.27 -85.06 -36.00
C LEU A 509 -1.57 -85.75 -36.44
N ALA A 510 -2.67 -85.03 -36.59
CA ALA A 510 -3.93 -85.59 -37.09
C ALA A 510 -3.80 -86.12 -38.53
N LEU A 511 -3.11 -85.38 -39.41
CA LEU A 511 -2.80 -85.83 -40.78
C LEU A 511 -1.84 -87.03 -40.78
N ALA A 512 -0.88 -87.10 -39.85
CA ALA A 512 -0.07 -88.29 -39.66
C ALA A 512 -0.90 -89.49 -39.19
N SER A 513 -1.84 -89.29 -38.24
CA SER A 513 -2.78 -90.32 -37.80
C SER A 513 -3.69 -90.81 -38.94
N ILE A 514 -4.24 -89.90 -39.75
CA ILE A 514 -5.02 -90.23 -40.95
C ILE A 514 -4.17 -91.03 -41.93
N LYS A 515 -2.92 -90.61 -42.19
CA LYS A 515 -2.01 -91.33 -43.10
C LYS A 515 -1.63 -92.71 -42.57
N THR A 516 -1.42 -92.87 -41.26
CA THR A 516 -1.23 -94.20 -40.65
C THR A 516 -2.52 -95.03 -40.66
N LEU A 517 -3.69 -94.41 -40.68
CA LEU A 517 -4.96 -95.11 -40.87
C LEU A 517 -5.12 -95.58 -42.31
N GLU A 518 -4.86 -94.74 -43.33
CA GLU A 518 -4.83 -95.16 -44.75
C GLU A 518 -3.78 -96.26 -44.99
N GLU A 519 -2.59 -96.14 -44.41
CA GLU A 519 -1.54 -97.18 -44.49
C GLU A 519 -1.96 -98.46 -43.74
N SER A 520 -2.71 -98.35 -42.63
CA SER A 520 -3.29 -99.51 -41.95
C SER A 520 -4.47 -100.13 -42.73
N GLU A 521 -5.25 -99.34 -43.46
CA GLU A 521 -6.37 -99.80 -44.28
C GLU A 521 -5.87 -100.51 -45.55
N GLN A 522 -4.80 -100.00 -46.16
CA GLN A 522 -4.08 -100.70 -47.22
C GLN A 522 -3.35 -101.96 -46.70
N ALA A 523 -2.91 -101.98 -45.44
CA ALA A 523 -2.38 -103.17 -44.78
C ALA A 523 -3.48 -104.15 -44.27
N ALA A 524 -4.73 -103.70 -44.09
CA ALA A 524 -5.84 -104.49 -43.56
C ALA A 524 -6.36 -105.57 -44.53
N SER A 525 -5.69 -105.77 -45.67
CA SER A 525 -5.80 -106.97 -46.49
C SER A 525 -5.07 -108.19 -45.87
N LEU A 526 -5.17 -108.40 -44.55
CA LEU A 526 -5.15 -109.68 -43.82
C LEU A 526 -5.06 -109.46 -42.29
N GLU A 527 -5.86 -110.24 -41.55
CA GLU A 527 -5.93 -110.38 -40.07
C GLU A 527 -6.39 -109.17 -39.20
N PRO A 528 -7.12 -109.42 -38.08
CA PRO A 528 -7.76 -108.37 -37.30
C PRO A 528 -7.06 -108.03 -35.97
N GLY A 529 -7.11 -106.75 -35.59
CA GLY A 529 -7.21 -106.34 -34.18
C GLY A 529 -6.08 -105.48 -33.61
N SER A 530 -6.33 -104.17 -33.53
CA SER A 530 -5.79 -103.30 -32.48
C SER A 530 -6.75 -102.12 -32.28
N PRO A 531 -7.03 -101.65 -31.04
CA PRO A 531 -8.08 -100.66 -30.80
C PRO A 531 -7.64 -99.23 -31.17
N ILE A 532 -8.56 -98.46 -31.77
CA ILE A 532 -8.38 -97.02 -31.99
C ILE A 532 -8.53 -96.31 -30.64
N GLY A 533 -7.40 -96.07 -29.97
CA GLY A 533 -7.30 -95.30 -28.74
C GLY A 533 -5.86 -94.86 -28.50
N VAL A 534 -5.65 -93.59 -28.18
CA VAL A 534 -4.31 -93.05 -27.91
C VAL A 534 -3.85 -93.51 -26.52
N THR A 535 -3.20 -94.67 -26.47
CA THR A 535 -2.59 -95.21 -25.26
C THR A 535 -1.31 -94.45 -24.92
N LEU A 536 -1.46 -93.29 -24.27
CA LEU A 536 -0.39 -92.70 -23.46
C LEU A 536 0.11 -93.75 -22.47
N THR A 537 1.44 -93.91 -22.34
CA THR A 537 1.96 -94.71 -21.23
C THR A 537 1.68 -94.01 -19.90
N VAL A 538 1.58 -94.79 -18.82
CA VAL A 538 1.30 -94.26 -17.48
C VAL A 538 2.36 -93.23 -17.04
N GLU A 539 3.61 -93.44 -17.45
CA GLU A 539 4.75 -92.56 -17.16
C GLU A 539 4.67 -91.24 -17.95
N GLU A 540 4.28 -91.29 -19.23
CA GLU A 540 4.03 -90.07 -20.03
C GLU A 540 2.84 -89.27 -19.50
N TYR A 541 1.75 -89.93 -19.10
CA TYR A 541 0.60 -89.28 -18.49
C TYR A 541 0.99 -88.50 -17.23
N TYR A 542 1.71 -89.12 -16.30
CA TYR A 542 2.17 -88.42 -15.10
C TYR A 542 3.18 -87.30 -15.41
N THR A 543 4.06 -87.50 -16.41
CA THR A 543 5.03 -86.47 -16.83
C THR A 543 4.36 -85.25 -17.45
N LEU A 544 3.31 -85.45 -18.26
CA LEU A 544 2.53 -84.36 -18.85
C LEU A 544 1.61 -83.71 -17.82
N SER A 545 0.98 -84.48 -16.94
CA SER A 545 0.14 -83.97 -15.85
C SER A 545 0.95 -83.12 -14.85
N GLY A 546 2.18 -83.53 -14.53
CA GLY A 546 3.10 -82.74 -13.71
C GLY A 546 3.43 -81.39 -14.35
N LYS A 547 3.88 -81.41 -15.61
CA LYS A 547 4.18 -80.18 -16.37
C LYS A 547 2.96 -79.27 -16.56
N ALA A 548 1.76 -79.83 -16.70
CA ALA A 548 0.53 -79.04 -16.75
C ALA A 548 0.29 -78.30 -15.43
N HIS A 549 0.43 -79.00 -14.30
CA HIS A 549 0.24 -78.42 -12.96
C HIS A 549 1.35 -77.44 -12.56
N GLU A 550 2.61 -77.68 -12.96
CA GLU A 550 3.71 -76.72 -12.81
C GLU A 550 3.42 -75.39 -13.54
N ASN A 551 2.90 -75.46 -14.77
CA ASN A 551 2.50 -74.28 -15.54
C ASN A 551 1.26 -73.59 -14.95
N GLU A 552 0.30 -74.36 -14.42
CA GLU A 552 -0.85 -73.84 -13.66
C GLU A 552 -0.40 -73.09 -12.39
N GLU A 553 0.54 -73.65 -11.62
CA GLU A 553 1.15 -72.96 -10.47
C GLU A 553 1.85 -71.65 -10.89
N LEU A 554 2.60 -71.65 -11.99
CA LEU A 554 3.27 -70.47 -12.51
C LEU A 554 2.27 -69.40 -12.99
N ALA A 555 1.16 -69.82 -13.61
CA ALA A 555 0.05 -68.92 -13.97
C ALA A 555 -0.62 -68.34 -12.71
N ASN A 556 -0.93 -69.18 -11.72
CA ASN A 556 -1.54 -68.75 -10.45
C ASN A 556 -0.64 -67.77 -9.68
N LYS A 557 0.68 -68.01 -9.62
CA LYS A 557 1.67 -67.08 -9.03
C LYS A 557 1.67 -65.72 -9.74
N ARG A 558 1.57 -65.70 -11.08
CA ARG A 558 1.43 -64.45 -11.87
C ARG A 558 0.10 -63.74 -11.59
N VAL A 559 -1.01 -64.48 -11.53
CA VAL A 559 -2.35 -63.92 -11.23
C VAL A 559 -2.38 -63.31 -9.83
N ILE A 560 -1.84 -63.97 -8.81
CA ILE A 560 -1.75 -63.45 -7.44
C ILE A 560 -0.98 -62.13 -7.43
N SER A 561 0.22 -62.10 -8.02
CA SER A 561 1.03 -60.86 -8.05
C SER A 561 0.35 -59.72 -8.82
N ALA A 562 -0.36 -60.01 -9.91
CA ALA A 562 -1.16 -59.02 -10.63
C ALA A 562 -2.34 -58.50 -9.79
N VAL A 563 -3.04 -59.37 -9.03
CA VAL A 563 -4.12 -58.99 -8.12
C VAL A 563 -3.61 -58.15 -6.95
N GLU A 564 -2.42 -58.45 -6.41
CA GLU A 564 -1.76 -57.63 -5.39
C GLU A 564 -1.41 -56.24 -5.92
N GLN A 565 -0.85 -56.13 -7.13
CA GLN A 565 -0.59 -54.84 -7.77
C GLN A 565 -1.88 -54.04 -8.03
N ILE A 566 -2.94 -54.69 -8.51
CA ILE A 566 -4.26 -54.06 -8.69
C ILE A 566 -4.82 -53.57 -7.35
N LYS A 567 -4.65 -54.33 -6.27
CA LYS A 567 -5.07 -53.90 -4.93
C LYS A 567 -4.27 -52.68 -4.48
N VAL A 568 -2.94 -52.70 -4.56
CA VAL A 568 -2.09 -51.56 -4.17
C VAL A 568 -2.42 -50.30 -4.99
N ALA A 569 -2.74 -50.45 -6.28
CA ALA A 569 -3.19 -49.35 -7.13
C ALA A 569 -4.55 -48.79 -6.70
N LYS A 570 -5.55 -49.63 -6.40
CA LYS A 570 -6.85 -49.18 -5.88
C LYS A 570 -6.74 -48.54 -4.49
N ASP A 571 -5.89 -49.10 -3.63
CA ASP A 571 -5.61 -48.56 -2.31
C ASP A 571 -4.88 -47.21 -2.41
N SER A 572 -4.13 -46.91 -3.49
CA SER A 572 -3.56 -45.57 -3.73
C SER A 572 -4.54 -44.59 -4.39
N GLU A 573 -5.39 -45.07 -5.31
CA GLU A 573 -6.51 -44.33 -5.93
C GLU A 573 -7.51 -43.82 -4.88
N ALA A 574 -7.94 -44.68 -3.96
CA ALA A 574 -8.83 -44.28 -2.85
C ALA A 574 -8.20 -43.18 -1.98
N ARG A 575 -6.91 -43.28 -1.66
CA ARG A 575 -6.15 -42.28 -0.89
C ARG A 575 -5.84 -40.99 -1.66
N SER A 576 -6.02 -40.95 -2.98
CA SER A 576 -5.94 -39.70 -3.76
C SER A 576 -7.31 -39.03 -3.89
N LEU A 577 -8.38 -39.81 -4.05
CA LEU A 577 -9.78 -39.34 -4.01
C LEU A 577 -10.13 -38.71 -2.65
N GLU A 578 -9.81 -39.38 -1.54
CA GLU A 578 -10.03 -38.87 -0.17
C GLU A 578 -9.40 -37.48 0.04
N LYS A 579 -8.16 -37.28 -0.47
CA LYS A 579 -7.45 -35.99 -0.40
C LYS A 579 -8.09 -34.91 -1.29
N LEU A 580 -8.67 -35.30 -2.41
CA LEU A 580 -9.38 -34.39 -3.31
C LEU A 580 -10.72 -33.95 -2.67
N GLU A 581 -11.47 -34.87 -2.06
CA GLU A 581 -12.68 -34.57 -1.29
C GLU A 581 -12.38 -33.66 -0.09
N GLU A 582 -11.30 -33.94 0.66
CA GLU A 582 -10.77 -33.06 1.71
C GLU A 582 -10.48 -31.63 1.22
N ALA A 583 -9.88 -31.48 0.03
CA ALA A 583 -9.57 -30.19 -0.55
C ALA A 583 -10.84 -29.43 -0.97
N HIS A 584 -11.79 -30.11 -1.62
CA HIS A 584 -13.10 -29.52 -1.94
C HIS A 584 -13.87 -29.09 -0.69
N ARG A 585 -13.84 -29.90 0.39
CA ARG A 585 -14.46 -29.56 1.67
C ARG A 585 -13.87 -28.27 2.26
N LYS A 586 -12.55 -28.14 2.31
CA LYS A 586 -11.84 -26.92 2.78
C LYS A 586 -12.12 -25.69 1.91
N ILE A 587 -12.26 -25.88 0.59
CA ILE A 587 -12.66 -24.81 -0.34
C ILE A 587 -14.09 -24.34 -0.03
N GLU A 588 -15.03 -25.24 0.22
CA GLU A 588 -16.42 -24.88 0.51
C GLU A 588 -16.59 -24.28 1.92
N GLU A 589 -15.83 -24.74 2.91
CA GLU A 589 -15.69 -24.10 4.23
C GLU A 589 -15.19 -22.65 4.07
N SER A 590 -14.17 -22.41 3.23
CA SER A 590 -13.62 -21.08 2.95
C SER A 590 -14.63 -20.15 2.26
N LYS A 591 -15.33 -20.63 1.21
CA LYS A 591 -16.42 -19.86 0.55
C LYS A 591 -17.51 -19.45 1.54
N ASN A 592 -17.90 -20.36 2.44
CA ASN A 592 -18.96 -20.09 3.41
C ASN A 592 -18.50 -19.13 4.51
N ALA A 593 -17.23 -19.20 4.95
CA ALA A 593 -16.64 -18.19 5.82
C ALA A 593 -16.61 -16.79 5.15
N LEU A 594 -16.25 -16.72 3.86
CA LEU A 594 -16.27 -15.49 3.07
C LEU A 594 -17.68 -14.91 2.94
N ARG A 595 -18.69 -15.73 2.61
CA ARG A 595 -20.10 -15.34 2.53
C ARG A 595 -20.58 -14.70 3.84
N VAL A 596 -20.30 -15.35 4.97
CA VAL A 596 -20.64 -14.87 6.32
C VAL A 596 -19.86 -13.60 6.70
N ALA A 597 -18.66 -13.38 6.16
CA ALA A 597 -17.91 -12.14 6.35
C ALA A 597 -18.52 -10.97 5.53
N ILE A 598 -18.92 -11.22 4.29
CA ILE A 598 -19.61 -10.25 3.43
C ILE A 598 -20.93 -9.80 4.06
N GLU A 599 -21.79 -10.74 4.43
CA GLU A 599 -23.08 -10.42 5.09
C GLU A 599 -22.92 -9.58 6.36
N LYS A 600 -21.84 -9.79 7.13
CA LYS A 600 -21.54 -8.99 8.33
C LYS A 600 -21.04 -7.58 7.98
N ALA A 601 -20.22 -7.45 6.93
CA ALA A 601 -19.76 -6.17 6.44
C ALA A 601 -20.90 -5.35 5.82
N GLU A 602 -21.88 -6.00 5.20
CA GLU A 602 -23.10 -5.37 4.69
C GLU A 602 -24.00 -4.89 5.84
N LYS A 603 -24.33 -5.76 6.80
CA LYS A 603 -25.11 -5.38 7.99
C LYS A 603 -24.46 -4.24 8.79
N ALA A 604 -23.13 -4.23 8.91
CA ALA A 604 -22.40 -3.11 9.52
C ALA A 604 -22.48 -1.79 8.72
N LYS A 605 -22.59 -1.86 7.39
CA LYS A 605 -22.85 -0.68 6.54
C LYS A 605 -24.30 -0.21 6.68
N GLU A 606 -25.27 -1.11 6.74
CA GLU A 606 -26.69 -0.80 6.99
C GLU A 606 -26.87 -0.12 8.36
N GLU A 607 -26.27 -0.67 9.42
CA GLU A 607 -26.25 -0.07 10.77
C GLU A 607 -25.60 1.32 10.76
N LYS A 608 -24.46 1.50 10.06
CA LYS A 608 -23.82 2.81 9.88
C LYS A 608 -24.76 3.81 9.19
N LEU A 609 -25.38 3.41 8.08
CA LEU A 609 -26.27 4.28 7.29
C LEU A 609 -27.52 4.66 8.08
N ALA A 610 -28.10 3.74 8.84
CA ALA A 610 -29.22 4.03 9.73
C ALA A 610 -28.86 5.10 10.78
N ILE A 611 -27.68 5.00 11.39
CA ILE A 611 -27.17 5.99 12.35
C ILE A 611 -26.87 7.35 11.67
N GLU A 612 -26.33 7.34 10.44
CA GLU A 612 -26.10 8.58 9.68
C GLU A 612 -27.41 9.26 9.24
N ASP A 613 -28.45 8.49 8.95
CA ASP A 613 -29.79 8.97 8.63
C ASP A 613 -30.54 9.51 9.86
N GLU A 614 -30.45 8.85 11.01
CA GLU A 614 -30.92 9.40 12.29
C GLU A 614 -30.19 10.69 12.64
N LEU A 615 -28.86 10.74 12.45
CA LEU A 615 -28.07 11.95 12.68
C LEU A 615 -28.42 13.08 11.69
N ARG A 616 -28.82 12.75 10.44
CA ARG A 616 -29.34 13.74 9.48
C ARG A 616 -30.66 14.33 9.96
N LYS A 617 -31.63 13.50 10.34
CA LYS A 617 -32.91 13.92 10.95
C LYS A 617 -32.70 14.74 12.22
N TRP A 618 -31.75 14.37 13.07
CA TRP A 618 -31.44 15.10 14.30
C TRP A 618 -30.83 16.48 14.03
N ARG A 619 -29.96 16.61 13.03
CA ARG A 619 -29.47 17.92 12.54
C ARG A 619 -30.60 18.79 12.02
N GLU A 620 -31.50 18.22 11.21
CA GLU A 620 -32.68 18.91 10.67
C GLU A 620 -33.64 19.38 11.77
N GLU A 621 -33.99 18.49 12.72
CA GLU A 621 -34.79 18.85 13.89
C GLU A 621 -34.14 19.96 14.72
N HIS A 622 -32.85 19.84 15.01
CA HIS A 622 -32.12 20.86 15.77
C HIS A 622 -32.10 22.20 15.02
N GLU A 623 -31.95 22.18 13.70
CA GLU A 623 -32.04 23.38 12.85
C GLU A 623 -33.42 24.03 12.90
N GLN A 624 -34.51 23.24 12.82
CA GLN A 624 -35.86 23.75 12.97
C GLN A 624 -36.14 24.28 14.39
N ARG A 625 -35.60 23.64 15.44
CA ARG A 625 -35.67 24.16 16.82
C ARG A 625 -34.92 25.49 16.96
N ARG A 626 -33.77 25.69 16.30
CA ARG A 626 -33.09 27.00 16.27
C ARG A 626 -33.92 28.06 15.56
N LYS A 627 -34.60 27.72 14.45
CA LYS A 627 -35.47 28.64 13.71
C LYS A 627 -36.72 29.02 14.51
N ALA A 628 -37.36 28.05 15.16
CA ALA A 628 -38.51 28.28 16.05
C ALA A 628 -38.12 29.09 17.30
N SER A 629 -36.97 28.81 17.91
CA SER A 629 -36.46 29.58 19.05
C SER A 629 -36.07 31.02 18.65
N GLY A 630 -35.46 31.19 17.47
CA GLY A 630 -35.16 32.51 16.90
C GLY A 630 -36.41 33.34 16.60
N ALA A 631 -37.53 32.69 16.25
CA ALA A 631 -38.84 33.34 16.12
C ALA A 631 -39.51 33.67 17.48
N ALA A 632 -39.05 33.06 18.57
CA ALA A 632 -39.55 33.31 19.92
C ALA A 632 -38.72 34.35 20.72
N GLN A 633 -37.42 34.52 20.39
CA GLN A 633 -36.55 35.51 21.03
C GLN A 633 -36.74 36.93 20.43
N GLY A 634 -37.97 37.42 20.56
CA GLY A 634 -38.42 38.72 20.06
C GLY A 634 -38.98 39.66 21.13
N LEU A 635 -38.59 39.53 22.41
CA LEU A 635 -38.80 40.51 23.50
C LEU A 635 -38.15 40.04 24.83
N ALA A 636 -38.06 40.98 25.80
CA ALA A 636 -37.64 40.83 27.21
C ALA A 636 -36.13 40.68 27.54
N GLU A 637 -35.77 41.15 28.75
CA GLU A 637 -34.41 41.47 29.19
C GLU A 637 -33.88 40.50 30.29
N PHE A 638 -32.60 40.60 30.63
CA PHE A 638 -31.97 39.91 31.77
C PHE A 638 -32.50 40.43 33.12
N PRO A 639 -32.45 39.60 34.19
CA PRO A 639 -31.37 39.82 35.16
C PRO A 639 -30.72 38.53 35.73
N ASN A 640 -29.59 38.71 36.41
CA ASN A 640 -28.83 37.65 37.11
C ASN A 640 -29.52 37.23 38.43
N PHE A 641 -29.29 35.99 38.92
CA PHE A 641 -28.49 35.75 40.13
C PHE A 641 -28.23 34.26 40.46
N ALA A 642 -27.31 34.06 41.41
CA ALA A 642 -27.14 32.91 42.32
C ALA A 642 -26.62 31.56 41.79
N SER A 643 -25.75 30.98 42.62
CA SER A 643 -25.29 29.58 42.63
C SER A 643 -25.79 28.97 43.94
N GLU A 644 -26.23 27.70 43.92
CA GLU A 644 -26.02 26.72 45.00
C GLU A 644 -26.50 25.31 44.57
N GLU A 645 -26.46 24.34 45.49
CA GLU A 645 -26.24 22.92 45.20
C GLU A 645 -27.52 22.03 45.25
N GLU A 646 -27.28 20.71 45.29
CA GLU A 646 -28.11 19.65 45.91
C GLU A 646 -29.23 18.90 45.14
N THR A 647 -28.91 17.61 44.92
CA THR A 647 -29.73 16.39 45.14
C THR A 647 -30.59 15.77 44.03
N CYS A 648 -30.60 14.43 44.04
CA CYS A 648 -31.33 13.56 43.14
C CYS A 648 -32.65 13.05 43.76
N ARG A 649 -33.74 13.04 42.99
CA ARG A 649 -34.86 12.07 43.08
C ARG A 649 -35.27 11.74 41.64
N VAL A 650 -35.17 10.50 41.14
CA VAL A 650 -35.91 9.28 41.55
C VAL A 650 -37.43 9.49 41.50
N ILE A 651 -38.02 9.09 40.37
CA ILE A 651 -39.34 8.44 40.22
C ILE A 651 -39.40 7.84 38.81
N GLY A 652 -40.02 6.67 38.67
CA GLY A 652 -40.34 6.06 37.38
C GLY A 652 -41.46 5.02 37.51
N PRO A 653 -42.47 5.01 36.63
CA PRO A 653 -43.41 3.90 36.43
C PRO A 653 -43.07 3.15 35.13
N LEU A 654 -42.80 1.84 35.15
CA LEU A 654 -43.76 0.71 35.17
C LEU A 654 -44.35 0.36 33.79
N SER A 655 -43.98 -0.83 33.30
CA SER A 655 -44.54 -1.48 32.10
C SER A 655 -45.82 -2.27 32.41
N PRO A 656 -46.67 -2.53 31.41
CA PRO A 656 -47.54 -3.71 31.37
C PRO A 656 -46.81 -4.94 30.80
N ARG A 657 -47.31 -6.15 31.12
CA ARG A 657 -46.74 -7.45 30.74
C ARG A 657 -47.87 -8.40 30.31
N VAL A 658 -47.63 -9.26 29.32
CA VAL A 658 -48.57 -10.31 28.88
C VAL A 658 -47.89 -11.69 29.01
N ASN A 659 -48.69 -12.77 29.07
CA ASN A 659 -48.37 -14.01 29.77
C ASN A 659 -47.66 -15.13 28.98
N MET A 660 -47.13 -16.07 29.77
CA MET A 660 -46.53 -17.36 29.39
C MET A 660 -47.59 -18.38 28.89
N PRO A 661 -47.16 -19.56 28.37
CA PRO A 661 -47.13 -20.76 29.23
C PRO A 661 -45.73 -21.34 29.46
N ARG A 662 -45.63 -22.36 30.32
CA ARG A 662 -44.37 -22.99 30.77
C ARG A 662 -44.61 -24.46 31.13
N ASP A 663 -43.77 -25.35 30.62
CA ASP A 663 -43.57 -26.71 31.14
C ASP A 663 -42.18 -26.87 31.79
N HIS A 664 -42.00 -27.95 32.56
CA HIS A 664 -40.99 -28.03 33.61
C HIS A 664 -40.33 -29.42 33.72
N ILE A 665 -39.00 -29.49 33.53
CA ILE A 665 -38.11 -30.51 34.11
C ILE A 665 -36.84 -29.79 34.63
N GLN A 666 -36.15 -30.36 35.63
CA GLN A 666 -34.97 -29.79 36.30
C GLN A 666 -33.75 -30.74 36.22
N ASN A 667 -32.55 -30.17 36.30
CA ASN A 667 -31.27 -30.66 36.90
C ASN A 667 -30.11 -29.82 36.26
N ALA A 668 -29.40 -28.95 37.00
CA ALA A 668 -28.16 -29.24 37.77
C ALA A 668 -27.01 -29.76 36.86
N VAL A 669 -25.79 -29.19 36.77
CA VAL A 669 -24.86 -28.56 37.76
C VAL A 669 -24.01 -27.45 37.06
N PRO A 670 -23.32 -26.49 37.75
CA PRO A 670 -22.74 -25.29 37.11
C PRO A 670 -21.20 -25.20 37.01
N GLU A 671 -20.69 -24.56 35.94
CA GLU A 671 -19.29 -24.09 35.81
C GLU A 671 -19.20 -22.60 35.32
N PRO A 672 -18.07 -22.01 34.85
CA PRO A 672 -17.47 -20.89 35.58
C PRO A 672 -17.54 -19.51 34.88
N LYS A 673 -17.58 -18.45 35.69
CA LYS A 673 -17.59 -17.05 35.20
C LYS A 673 -16.20 -16.57 34.79
N MET A 674 -15.82 -16.74 33.52
CA MET A 674 -14.67 -16.01 32.96
C MET A 674 -14.94 -14.50 32.90
N ARG A 675 -14.03 -13.71 33.48
CA ARG A 675 -14.11 -12.24 33.50
C ARG A 675 -13.64 -11.68 32.14
N LYS A 676 -14.51 -11.00 31.40
CA LYS A 676 -14.09 -10.22 30.23
C LYS A 676 -13.19 -9.06 30.69
N ARG A 677 -11.89 -9.13 30.41
CA ARG A 677 -10.97 -7.99 30.49
C ARG A 677 -11.30 -7.04 29.32
N SER A 678 -11.90 -5.89 29.62
CA SER A 678 -12.17 -4.84 28.64
C SER A 678 -10.90 -4.02 28.37
N PHE A 679 -10.14 -4.39 27.34
CA PHE A 679 -9.17 -3.48 26.72
C PHE A 679 -9.92 -2.50 25.82
N PHE A 680 -10.20 -1.30 26.33
CA PHE A 680 -10.59 -0.14 25.54
C PHE A 680 -9.58 0.98 25.81
N PRO A 681 -8.89 1.53 24.79
CA PRO A 681 -8.08 2.73 24.95
C PRO A 681 -9.00 3.91 25.29
N ARG A 682 -8.58 4.70 26.29
CA ARG A 682 -9.40 5.75 26.89
C ARG A 682 -9.27 7.06 26.11
N ILE A 683 -9.99 7.17 24.99
CA ILE A 683 -10.01 8.40 24.18
C ILE A 683 -10.53 9.56 25.03
N VAL A 684 -9.70 10.60 25.22
CA VAL A 684 -10.06 11.83 25.95
C VAL A 684 -10.37 12.93 24.93
N THR A 685 -11.65 13.20 24.70
CA THR A 685 -12.13 14.23 23.78
C THR A 685 -12.16 15.62 24.43
N PHE A 686 -11.06 16.37 24.32
CA PHE A 686 -10.97 17.75 24.82
C PHE A 686 -11.11 18.80 23.70
N LEU A 687 -12.34 19.05 23.24
CA LEU A 687 -12.68 20.17 22.33
C LEU A 687 -13.91 20.96 22.80
N ALA A 688 -13.74 21.73 23.87
CA ALA A 688 -14.68 22.77 24.25
C ALA A 688 -14.49 24.01 23.34
N ARG A 689 -15.35 24.18 22.31
CA ARG A 689 -15.36 25.37 21.46
C ARG A 689 -15.70 26.63 22.27
N LYS A 690 -14.68 27.35 22.74
CA LYS A 690 -14.85 28.67 23.38
C LYS A 690 -15.22 29.69 22.30
N LYS A 691 -16.48 30.12 22.31
CA LYS A 691 -17.06 31.02 21.29
C LYS A 691 -16.50 32.43 21.45
N ALA A 692 -15.88 32.98 20.42
CA ALA A 692 -15.54 34.40 20.37
C ALA A 692 -16.81 35.22 20.06
N GLN A 693 -16.94 36.38 20.71
CA GLN A 693 -17.89 37.43 20.32
C GLN A 693 -17.11 38.53 19.62
N SER A 694 -17.71 39.14 18.59
CA SER A 694 -17.18 40.33 17.92
C SER A 694 -18.03 41.55 18.24
N LEU A 695 -17.36 42.72 18.27
CA LEU A 695 -17.93 44.06 18.20
C LEU A 695 -18.95 44.47 19.29
N LYS A 696 -18.41 45.14 20.32
CA LYS A 696 -18.50 46.61 20.29
C LYS A 696 -17.20 47.25 20.77
#